data_AF-A0A7V2HJN1-F1
#
_entry.id   AF-A0A7V2HJN1-F1
#
_cell.length_a   1.000
_cell.length_b   1.000
_cell.length_c   1.000
_cell.angle_alpha   90.00
_cell.angle_beta   90.00
_cell.angle_gamma   90.00
#
_symmetry.space_group_name_H-M   'P 1'
#
loop_
_entity.id
_entity.type
_entity.pdbx_description
1 polymer ?
#
loop_
_entity_poly.entity_id
_entity_poly.type
_entity_poly.pdbx_seq_one_letter_code
_entity_poly.pdbx_strand_id
1 'polypeptide(L)'
;MLAAVAEAQPLGPPGSAAEFRHENTGPLRASVVRRFTVRLGPVENVSGRASQWWSLAAVKENGGEFAIWLLQDQRGAARYILREGAGPAREYRNALTGLALLPSHGAWPFLVPESLTGARTRYLGHTYVRERFFSAGFDPPPVTAVVELRPDLLVGPASNTRQKDDHRRWDNSDYELVLLTRDDYREMRDAGVTCVRAGAGQAAWADELGLFYWDGGADLPFPESLYRSQYLGAALYLDEPAVGTRDHVIRPRLERDPAYRKSITPQAAFSEFEAYFAKALAEGAPSAMMRRLRSRTDVDIGGMDLVQSNLYTWETMVETAAWQLSRDPRVPAAFVFEPPGRVGTRRTLPEMDMTYGVQIPPEDPRHLTDLLFAFLRGAARATDKHWGVSIYGAVDRSDAPYWLTRAYDLGATRFHFWDNYRLACVPYREVLALSRHLRDHAGSRPRRDLDRLRRAAETAIVFPRGYGLGHVMMGKGSLWGVGELNLERINSQGVKHRAVMSNLFREIERCLRLGVAFDVLWDVPGLPLAGYREVIRVTESVAKPAVVPARPGGAPPALTVTTTTRREGGRTIVTAKAVVRETSAPVYYTFGADTTGVYRNAKVAWELYGPGDEDHVFFIPERLEPKVDGDTVLIEFPLPRPGRYRLRAATVDTAGRSTVEWRTLTAP
;
A
#
# COMPACT_ATOMS: atom_id res chain seq x y z
N MET A 1 -9.46 -0.07 -45.99
CA MET A 1 -10.68 -0.92 -45.91
C MET A 1 -11.03 -1.01 -44.43
N LEU A 2 -11.98 -0.19 -43.97
CA LEU A 2 -12.41 -0.13 -42.57
C LEU A 2 -13.14 -1.43 -42.24
N ALA A 3 -12.59 -2.23 -41.31
CA ALA A 3 -13.29 -3.39 -40.79
C ALA A 3 -14.56 -2.90 -40.06
N ALA A 4 -15.72 -3.34 -40.55
CA ALA A 4 -17.00 -3.10 -39.89
C ALA A 4 -16.92 -3.69 -38.47
N VAL A 5 -17.00 -2.82 -37.46
CA VAL A 5 -17.15 -3.24 -36.07
C VAL A 5 -18.50 -3.94 -36.00
N ALA A 6 -18.51 -5.25 -35.72
CA ALA A 6 -19.75 -6.01 -35.55
C ALA A 6 -20.62 -5.30 -34.51
N GLU A 7 -21.84 -4.91 -34.89
CA GLU A 7 -22.81 -4.30 -33.98
C GLU A 7 -23.10 -5.30 -32.85
N ALA A 8 -22.93 -4.85 -31.61
CA ALA A 8 -23.27 -5.66 -30.45
C ALA A 8 -24.77 -5.96 -30.46
N GLN A 9 -25.12 -7.26 -30.41
CA GLN A 9 -26.52 -7.66 -30.36
C GLN A 9 -27.16 -7.24 -29.03
N PRO A 10 -28.41 -6.72 -29.04
CA PRO A 10 -29.18 -6.47 -27.83
C PRO A 10 -29.28 -7.72 -26.95
N LEU A 11 -29.38 -7.52 -25.63
CA LEU A 11 -29.62 -8.57 -24.63
C LEU A 11 -30.93 -9.35 -24.89
N GLY A 12 -31.88 -8.71 -25.59
CA GLY A 12 -33.12 -9.32 -26.07
C GLY A 12 -34.08 -8.28 -26.64
N PRO A 13 -35.28 -8.67 -27.08
CA PRO A 13 -36.25 -7.75 -27.65
C PRO A 13 -36.67 -6.68 -26.62
N PRO A 14 -36.58 -5.36 -26.94
CA PRO A 14 -37.10 -4.31 -26.09
C PRO A 14 -38.57 -4.53 -25.71
N GLY A 15 -38.93 -4.22 -24.47
CA GLY A 15 -40.25 -4.46 -23.91
C GLY A 15 -40.48 -5.90 -23.43
N SER A 16 -39.47 -6.78 -23.50
CA SER A 16 -39.54 -8.10 -22.86
C SER A 16 -39.42 -7.98 -21.35
N ALA A 17 -40.24 -8.71 -20.61
CA ALA A 17 -40.18 -8.78 -19.16
C ALA A 17 -40.32 -10.23 -18.66
N ALA A 18 -39.64 -10.52 -17.55
CA ALA A 18 -39.68 -11.81 -16.88
C ALA A 18 -39.85 -11.62 -15.38
N GLU A 19 -40.81 -12.32 -14.79
CA GLU A 19 -41.03 -12.37 -13.34
C GLU A 19 -40.53 -13.71 -12.82
N PHE A 20 -39.72 -13.63 -11.76
CA PHE A 20 -39.09 -14.77 -11.13
C PHE A 20 -39.52 -14.83 -9.66
N ARG A 21 -39.73 -16.06 -9.18
CA ARG A 21 -39.84 -16.35 -7.75
C ARG A 21 -38.71 -17.23 -7.27
N HIS A 22 -38.43 -17.12 -5.99
CA HIS A 22 -37.56 -18.04 -5.30
C HIS A 22 -38.07 -19.48 -5.48
N GLU A 23 -37.16 -20.41 -5.74
CA GLU A 23 -37.53 -21.81 -6.02
C GLU A 23 -38.17 -22.48 -4.80
N ASN A 24 -37.60 -22.27 -3.61
CA ASN A 24 -38.18 -22.70 -2.35
C ASN A 24 -39.43 -21.86 -2.02
N THR A 25 -40.55 -22.54 -1.75
CA THR A 25 -41.84 -21.94 -1.38
C THR A 25 -42.11 -21.95 0.13
N GLY A 26 -41.22 -22.52 0.94
CA GLY A 26 -41.30 -22.50 2.40
C GLY A 26 -40.86 -21.15 3.00
N PRO A 27 -40.80 -21.05 4.35
CA PRO A 27 -40.34 -19.85 5.02
C PRO A 27 -38.90 -19.49 4.61
N LEU A 28 -38.70 -18.24 4.20
CA LEU A 28 -37.38 -17.67 3.85
C LEU A 28 -36.90 -16.73 4.96
N ARG A 29 -35.58 -16.49 5.04
CA ARG A 29 -35.07 -15.45 5.95
C ARG A 29 -35.48 -14.06 5.45
N ALA A 30 -35.63 -13.11 6.37
CA ALA A 30 -36.14 -11.76 6.10
C ALA A 30 -35.44 -11.04 4.93
N SER A 31 -34.14 -11.23 4.77
CA SER A 31 -33.34 -10.55 3.73
C SER A 31 -33.30 -11.26 2.37
N VAL A 32 -33.87 -12.47 2.24
CA VAL A 32 -33.91 -13.22 0.98
C VAL A 32 -34.84 -12.52 0.00
N VAL A 33 -34.40 -12.36 -1.24
CA VAL A 33 -35.28 -11.91 -2.33
C VAL A 33 -36.30 -13.01 -2.62
N ARG A 34 -37.58 -12.73 -2.37
CA ARG A 34 -38.67 -13.68 -2.61
C ARG A 34 -39.05 -13.70 -4.08
N ARG A 35 -39.12 -12.51 -4.71
CA ARG A 35 -39.44 -12.33 -6.13
C ARG A 35 -38.63 -11.19 -6.72
N PHE A 36 -38.37 -11.26 -8.02
CA PHE A 36 -37.87 -10.12 -8.77
C PHE A 36 -38.42 -10.11 -10.19
N THR A 37 -38.47 -8.92 -10.79
CA THR A 37 -38.85 -8.72 -12.18
C THR A 37 -37.69 -8.12 -12.93
N VAL A 38 -37.36 -8.69 -14.09
CA VAL A 38 -36.44 -8.09 -15.06
C VAL A 38 -37.23 -7.51 -16.23
N ARG A 39 -36.86 -6.32 -16.69
CA ARG A 39 -37.42 -5.69 -17.90
C ARG A 39 -36.29 -5.26 -18.84
N LEU A 40 -36.40 -5.61 -20.11
CA LEU A 40 -35.49 -5.17 -21.17
C LEU A 40 -36.06 -3.91 -21.82
N GLY A 41 -35.26 -2.85 -21.79
CA GLY A 41 -35.61 -1.53 -22.28
C GLY A 41 -35.15 -1.25 -23.70
N PRO A 42 -35.28 0.02 -24.13
CA PRO A 42 -34.82 0.45 -25.43
C PRO A 42 -33.29 0.31 -25.58
N VAL A 43 -32.85 0.25 -26.83
CA VAL A 43 -31.44 0.35 -27.21
C VAL A 43 -31.13 1.82 -27.48
N GLU A 44 -30.07 2.32 -26.87
CA GLU A 44 -29.58 3.68 -27.03
C GLU A 44 -28.17 3.67 -27.64
N ASN A 45 -27.83 4.71 -28.39
CA ASN A 45 -26.48 4.91 -28.87
C ASN A 45 -25.69 5.77 -27.87
N VAL A 46 -24.73 5.15 -27.18
CA VAL A 46 -23.82 5.84 -26.26
C VAL A 46 -22.42 5.85 -26.84
N SER A 47 -21.96 7.05 -27.22
CA SER A 47 -20.62 7.24 -27.80
C SER A 47 -20.34 6.33 -29.01
N GLY A 48 -21.30 6.20 -29.92
CA GLY A 48 -21.19 5.37 -31.12
C GLY A 48 -21.43 3.88 -30.90
N ARG A 49 -21.91 3.46 -29.72
CA ARG A 49 -22.15 2.05 -29.37
C ARG A 49 -23.61 1.82 -29.00
N ALA A 50 -24.21 0.79 -29.57
CA ALA A 50 -25.53 0.32 -29.17
C ALA A 50 -25.44 -0.30 -27.76
N SER A 51 -26.07 0.33 -26.78
CA SER A 51 -26.22 -0.16 -25.41
C SER A 51 -27.69 -0.36 -25.10
N GLN A 52 -28.05 -1.41 -24.38
CA GLN A 52 -29.44 -1.68 -24.04
C GLN A 52 -29.72 -1.42 -22.56
N TRP A 53 -30.82 -0.73 -22.29
CA TRP A 53 -31.35 -0.63 -20.94
C TRP A 53 -31.90 -1.97 -20.45
N TRP A 54 -31.71 -2.26 -19.19
CA TRP A 54 -32.54 -3.20 -18.47
C TRP A 54 -32.65 -2.80 -17.00
N SER A 55 -33.69 -3.29 -16.35
CA SER A 55 -33.93 -3.07 -14.93
C SER A 55 -34.21 -4.37 -14.21
N LEU A 56 -33.85 -4.41 -12.93
CA LEU A 56 -34.26 -5.44 -11.99
C LEU A 56 -34.93 -4.77 -10.80
N ALA A 57 -36.15 -5.19 -10.47
CA ALA A 57 -36.87 -4.78 -9.28
C ALA A 57 -37.10 -6.01 -8.39
N ALA A 58 -36.63 -5.98 -7.15
CA ALA A 58 -36.65 -7.11 -6.24
C ALA A 58 -37.46 -6.78 -4.98
N VAL A 59 -38.17 -7.80 -4.48
CA VAL A 59 -38.95 -7.76 -3.24
C VAL A 59 -38.46 -8.88 -2.33
N LYS A 60 -38.03 -8.52 -1.12
CA LYS A 60 -37.56 -9.43 -0.08
C LYS A 60 -38.72 -10.10 0.66
N GLU A 61 -38.43 -11.16 1.39
CA GLU A 61 -39.43 -11.87 2.19
C GLU A 61 -40.08 -10.96 3.23
N ASN A 62 -39.34 -10.03 3.82
CA ASN A 62 -39.87 -9.04 4.75
C ASN A 62 -40.59 -7.86 4.10
N GLY A 63 -40.81 -7.88 2.78
CA GLY A 63 -41.43 -6.80 2.01
C GLY A 63 -40.51 -5.62 1.68
N GLY A 64 -39.23 -5.66 2.08
CA GLY A 64 -38.26 -4.65 1.66
C GLY A 64 -38.00 -4.73 0.15
N GLU A 65 -37.82 -3.59 -0.50
CA GLU A 65 -37.67 -3.51 -1.96
C GLU A 65 -36.39 -2.82 -2.36
N PHE A 66 -35.85 -3.16 -3.53
CA PHE A 66 -34.81 -2.39 -4.20
C PHE A 66 -34.87 -2.59 -5.71
N ALA A 67 -34.28 -1.68 -6.47
CA ALA A 67 -34.21 -1.78 -7.92
C ALA A 67 -32.88 -1.27 -8.47
N ILE A 68 -32.44 -1.85 -9.57
CA ILE A 68 -31.32 -1.36 -10.37
C ILE A 68 -31.73 -1.11 -11.81
N TRP A 69 -31.07 -0.13 -12.44
CA TRP A 69 -31.12 0.09 -13.88
C TRP A 69 -29.70 0.12 -14.42
N LEU A 70 -29.50 -0.55 -15.55
CA LEU A 70 -28.22 -0.62 -16.25
C LEU A 70 -28.44 -0.32 -17.72
N LEU A 71 -27.65 0.61 -18.25
CA LEU A 71 -27.46 0.77 -19.68
C LEU A 71 -26.12 0.17 -20.01
N GLN A 72 -26.07 -0.93 -20.76
CA GLN A 72 -24.82 -1.65 -20.99
C GLN A 72 -24.69 -2.21 -22.40
N ASP A 73 -23.45 -2.43 -22.81
CA ASP A 73 -23.06 -3.21 -23.98
C ASP A 73 -22.13 -4.36 -23.58
N GLN A 74 -21.53 -5.04 -24.55
CA GLN A 74 -20.58 -6.14 -24.31
C GLN A 74 -19.28 -5.71 -23.60
N ARG A 75 -18.96 -4.42 -23.59
CA ARG A 75 -17.76 -3.86 -22.95
C ARG A 75 -18.03 -3.38 -21.53
N GLY A 76 -19.29 -3.21 -21.14
CA GLY A 76 -19.70 -2.90 -19.77
C GLY A 76 -20.84 -1.89 -19.66
N ALA A 77 -21.08 -1.43 -18.44
CA ALA A 77 -22.13 -0.46 -18.14
C ALA A 77 -21.72 0.97 -18.52
N ALA A 78 -22.57 1.64 -19.29
CA ALA A 78 -22.53 3.07 -19.55
C ALA A 78 -23.21 3.88 -18.44
N ARG A 79 -24.32 3.37 -17.89
CA ARG A 79 -25.03 3.97 -16.73
C ARG A 79 -25.40 2.88 -15.73
N TYR A 80 -25.28 3.20 -14.43
CA TYR A 80 -25.64 2.32 -13.33
C TYR A 80 -26.38 3.09 -12.25
N ILE A 81 -27.59 2.64 -11.95
CA ILE A 81 -28.51 3.32 -11.04
C ILE A 81 -29.05 2.32 -10.03
N LEU A 82 -29.08 2.70 -8.75
CA LEU A 82 -29.63 1.94 -7.63
C LEU A 82 -30.75 2.73 -6.95
N ARG A 83 -31.85 2.07 -6.59
CA ARG A 83 -32.86 2.59 -5.66
C ARG A 83 -33.08 1.59 -4.53
N GLU A 84 -32.94 2.06 -3.29
CA GLU A 84 -33.18 1.27 -2.08
C GLU A 84 -34.50 1.70 -1.44
N GLY A 85 -35.47 0.77 -1.36
CA GLY A 85 -36.82 1.03 -0.88
C GLY A 85 -37.50 2.22 -1.58
N ALA A 86 -38.11 3.08 -0.76
CA ALA A 86 -38.71 4.34 -1.18
C ALA A 86 -37.70 5.52 -1.23
N GLY A 87 -36.40 5.25 -1.01
CA GLY A 87 -35.35 6.26 -1.08
C GLY A 87 -35.12 6.80 -2.51
N PRO A 88 -34.32 7.87 -2.64
CA PRO A 88 -33.96 8.41 -3.95
C PRO A 88 -33.15 7.39 -4.75
N ALA A 89 -33.37 7.36 -6.06
CA ALA A 89 -32.49 6.61 -6.96
C ALA A 89 -31.16 7.35 -7.12
N ARG A 90 -30.06 6.60 -7.17
CA ARG A 90 -28.70 7.13 -7.25
C ARG A 90 -27.97 6.58 -8.44
N GLU A 91 -27.38 7.47 -9.23
CA GLU A 91 -26.52 7.10 -10.36
C GLU A 91 -25.06 7.20 -9.92
N TYR A 92 -24.33 6.09 -9.98
CA TYR A 92 -22.91 6.06 -9.59
C TYR A 92 -22.03 6.33 -10.81
N ARG A 93 -21.24 7.40 -10.75
CA ARG A 93 -20.42 7.86 -11.86
C ARG A 93 -18.96 8.02 -11.43
N ASN A 94 -18.06 7.57 -12.28
CA ASN A 94 -16.65 7.93 -12.15
C ASN A 94 -16.49 9.40 -12.58
N ALA A 95 -16.13 10.27 -11.64
CA ALA A 95 -16.03 11.71 -11.87
C ALA A 95 -14.92 12.09 -12.87
N LEU A 96 -13.94 11.22 -13.09
CA LEU A 96 -12.86 11.44 -14.06
C LEU A 96 -13.29 11.09 -15.49
N THR A 97 -14.03 9.99 -15.68
CA THR A 97 -14.34 9.44 -17.01
C THR A 97 -15.78 9.66 -17.45
N GLY A 98 -16.67 10.02 -16.52
CA GLY A 98 -18.11 10.13 -16.76
C GLY A 98 -18.83 8.78 -16.91
N LEU A 99 -18.13 7.65 -16.85
CA LEU A 99 -18.69 6.31 -17.01
C LEU A 99 -19.35 5.83 -15.72
N ALA A 100 -20.25 4.84 -15.84
CA ALA A 100 -20.80 4.13 -14.69
C ALA A 100 -19.68 3.55 -13.81
N LEU A 101 -19.81 3.72 -12.50
CA LEU A 101 -18.95 3.05 -11.53
C LEU A 101 -19.73 1.92 -10.87
N LEU A 102 -19.28 0.68 -11.06
CA LEU A 102 -19.89 -0.51 -10.46
C LEU A 102 -19.22 -0.83 -9.10
N PRO A 103 -19.89 -1.58 -8.20
CA PRO A 103 -19.29 -2.07 -6.97
C PRO A 103 -18.01 -2.87 -7.21
N SER A 104 -16.93 -2.53 -6.49
CA SER A 104 -15.60 -3.10 -6.73
C SER A 104 -15.24 -4.26 -5.79
N HIS A 105 -16.02 -4.54 -4.75
CA HIS A 105 -15.69 -5.57 -3.74
C HIS A 105 -15.67 -7.00 -4.29
N GLY A 106 -16.20 -7.22 -5.49
CA GLY A 106 -16.17 -8.51 -6.18
C GLY A 106 -17.47 -9.28 -6.16
N ALA A 107 -18.52 -8.80 -5.47
CA ALA A 107 -19.80 -9.52 -5.44
C ALA A 107 -20.59 -9.39 -6.74
N TRP A 108 -20.20 -8.50 -7.67
CA TRP A 108 -20.95 -8.20 -8.89
C TRP A 108 -21.49 -9.43 -9.65
N PRO A 109 -20.73 -10.53 -9.83
CA PRO A 109 -21.22 -11.75 -10.48
C PRO A 109 -22.45 -12.38 -9.80
N PHE A 110 -22.69 -12.09 -8.52
CA PHE A 110 -23.85 -12.57 -7.76
C PHE A 110 -24.99 -11.54 -7.70
N LEU A 111 -24.72 -10.27 -8.03
CA LEU A 111 -25.67 -9.15 -7.94
C LEU A 111 -26.52 -8.98 -9.21
N VAL A 112 -26.26 -9.77 -10.24
CA VAL A 112 -27.06 -9.81 -11.47
C VAL A 112 -27.48 -11.26 -11.72
N PRO A 113 -28.75 -11.54 -12.11
CA PRO A 113 -29.15 -12.90 -12.45
C PRO A 113 -28.30 -13.46 -13.60
N GLU A 114 -27.87 -14.72 -13.51
CA GLU A 114 -27.11 -15.41 -14.57
C GLU A 114 -27.88 -15.43 -15.92
N SER A 115 -29.21 -15.34 -15.87
CA SER A 115 -30.07 -15.26 -17.04
C SER A 115 -31.21 -14.28 -16.77
N LEU A 116 -31.32 -13.25 -17.60
CA LEU A 116 -32.32 -12.18 -17.45
C LEU A 116 -33.74 -12.63 -17.82
N THR A 117 -33.87 -13.60 -18.73
CA THR A 117 -35.17 -14.03 -19.28
C THR A 117 -35.34 -15.55 -19.32
N GLY A 118 -34.35 -16.34 -18.87
CA GLY A 118 -34.39 -17.80 -18.88
C GLY A 118 -35.49 -18.38 -17.98
N ALA A 119 -35.82 -19.66 -18.17
CA ALA A 119 -36.83 -20.35 -17.35
C ALA A 119 -36.39 -20.53 -15.88
N ARG A 120 -35.07 -20.56 -15.64
CA ARG A 120 -34.44 -20.69 -14.34
C ARG A 120 -33.16 -19.86 -14.31
N THR A 121 -32.81 -19.29 -13.17
CA THR A 121 -31.58 -18.49 -13.01
C THR A 121 -31.06 -18.55 -11.58
N ARG A 122 -29.76 -18.28 -11.39
CA ARG A 122 -29.18 -18.03 -10.07
C ARG A 122 -28.98 -16.54 -9.85
N TYR A 123 -29.25 -16.12 -8.62
CA TYR A 123 -29.18 -14.72 -8.20
C TYR A 123 -28.94 -14.67 -6.68
N LEU A 124 -27.97 -13.88 -6.22
CA LEU A 124 -27.61 -13.75 -4.79
C LEU A 124 -27.38 -15.12 -4.09
N GLY A 125 -26.79 -16.08 -4.80
CA GLY A 125 -26.53 -17.44 -4.28
C GLY A 125 -27.75 -18.36 -4.24
N HIS A 126 -28.93 -17.88 -4.62
CA HIS A 126 -30.17 -18.66 -4.61
C HIS A 126 -30.63 -18.99 -6.03
N THR A 127 -31.54 -19.95 -6.13
CA THR A 127 -32.12 -20.37 -7.42
C THR A 127 -33.56 -19.88 -7.56
N TYR A 128 -33.88 -19.37 -8.74
CA TYR A 128 -35.19 -18.78 -9.05
C TYR A 128 -35.78 -19.41 -10.31
N VAL A 129 -37.10 -19.52 -10.32
CA VAL A 129 -37.88 -20.06 -11.44
C VAL A 129 -38.75 -18.95 -12.01
N ARG A 130 -38.78 -18.83 -13.33
CA ARG A 130 -39.61 -17.85 -14.04
C ARG A 130 -41.08 -18.23 -13.91
N GLU A 131 -41.87 -17.38 -13.26
CA GLU A 131 -43.33 -17.54 -13.18
C GLU A 131 -44.01 -17.05 -14.45
N ARG A 132 -43.51 -15.95 -15.00
CA ARG A 132 -44.13 -15.28 -16.15
C ARG A 132 -43.08 -14.72 -17.09
N PHE A 133 -43.35 -14.82 -18.38
CA PHE A 133 -42.69 -14.07 -19.44
C PHE A 133 -43.75 -13.29 -20.21
N PHE A 134 -43.56 -11.99 -20.39
CA PHE A 134 -44.57 -11.11 -20.94
C PHE A 134 -43.96 -9.90 -21.64
N SER A 135 -44.76 -9.24 -22.46
CA SER A 135 -44.40 -7.92 -22.99
C SER A 135 -44.95 -6.84 -22.05
N ALA A 136 -44.11 -5.89 -21.68
CA ALA A 136 -44.48 -4.73 -20.88
C ALA A 136 -43.66 -3.52 -21.32
N GLY A 137 -44.16 -2.31 -21.02
CA GLY A 137 -43.36 -1.10 -21.11
C GLY A 137 -42.10 -1.20 -20.25
N PHE A 138 -41.07 -0.47 -20.65
CA PHE A 138 -39.89 -0.27 -19.82
C PHE A 138 -40.09 0.95 -18.96
N ASP A 139 -40.01 0.78 -17.64
CA ASP A 139 -40.03 1.91 -16.71
C ASP A 139 -38.62 2.53 -16.70
N PRO A 140 -38.44 3.74 -17.26
CA PRO A 140 -37.15 4.40 -17.23
C PRO A 140 -36.73 4.64 -15.78
N PRO A 141 -35.41 4.78 -15.52
CA PRO A 141 -34.97 5.15 -14.18
C PRO A 141 -35.64 6.47 -13.76
N PRO A 142 -36.06 6.59 -12.48
CA PRO A 142 -36.65 7.82 -11.97
C PRO A 142 -35.59 8.94 -11.90
N VAL A 143 -35.98 10.15 -11.47
CA VAL A 143 -35.02 11.24 -11.23
C VAL A 143 -33.92 10.74 -10.27
N THR A 144 -32.67 10.82 -10.73
CA THR A 144 -31.51 10.28 -10.03
C THR A 144 -30.68 11.38 -9.39
N ALA A 145 -30.25 11.17 -8.15
CA ALA A 145 -29.12 11.89 -7.57
C ALA A 145 -27.81 11.28 -8.10
N VAL A 146 -26.95 12.09 -8.71
CA VAL A 146 -25.64 11.60 -9.19
C VAL A 146 -24.66 11.57 -8.02
N VAL A 147 -24.02 10.42 -7.81
CA VAL A 147 -22.93 10.24 -6.86
C VAL A 147 -21.63 10.14 -7.65
N GLU A 148 -20.87 11.24 -7.66
CA GLU A 148 -19.60 11.34 -8.36
C GLU A 148 -18.46 10.83 -7.48
N LEU A 149 -17.76 9.80 -7.96
CA LEU A 149 -16.73 9.09 -7.22
C LEU A 149 -15.39 9.13 -7.97
N ARG A 150 -14.29 9.22 -7.21
CA ARG A 150 -12.91 9.27 -7.73
C ARG A 150 -12.15 7.99 -7.39
N PRO A 151 -12.39 6.87 -8.10
CA PRO A 151 -11.65 5.63 -7.85
C PRO A 151 -10.16 5.73 -8.19
N ASP A 152 -9.70 6.82 -8.82
CA ASP A 152 -8.28 7.14 -9.03
C ASP A 152 -7.64 7.91 -7.87
N LEU A 153 -8.42 8.30 -6.85
CA LEU A 153 -8.00 9.16 -5.75
C LEU A 153 -8.73 8.77 -4.46
N LEU A 154 -8.40 7.60 -3.90
CA LEU A 154 -8.87 7.19 -2.58
C LEU A 154 -7.99 7.85 -1.51
N VAL A 155 -8.55 8.83 -0.80
CA VAL A 155 -7.86 9.67 0.18
C VAL A 155 -8.56 9.54 1.52
N GLY A 156 -7.83 9.21 2.59
CA GLY A 156 -8.38 9.34 3.92
C GLY A 156 -7.68 8.55 5.03
N PRO A 157 -8.07 8.80 6.29
CA PRO A 157 -7.51 8.12 7.44
C PRO A 157 -7.89 6.64 7.49
N ALA A 158 -7.05 5.83 8.16
CA ALA A 158 -7.31 4.42 8.38
C ALA A 158 -8.38 4.15 9.47
N SER A 159 -8.63 5.12 10.36
CA SER A 159 -9.52 4.98 11.50
C SER A 159 -10.85 5.76 11.36
N ASN A 160 -11.77 5.50 12.28
CA ASN A 160 -13.00 6.27 12.46
C ASN A 160 -12.98 7.11 13.75
N THR A 161 -11.79 7.35 14.29
CA THR A 161 -11.54 8.20 15.44
C THR A 161 -10.57 9.31 15.05
N ARG A 162 -10.41 10.30 15.93
CA ARG A 162 -9.36 11.30 15.83
C ARG A 162 -8.82 11.64 17.20
N GLN A 163 -7.68 12.30 17.23
CA GLN A 163 -7.11 12.76 18.49
C GLN A 163 -8.00 13.88 19.07
N LYS A 164 -8.20 13.83 20.39
CA LYS A 164 -8.86 14.91 21.13
C LYS A 164 -7.99 16.16 21.17
N ASP A 165 -6.70 15.94 21.39
CA ASP A 165 -5.63 16.92 21.24
C ASP A 165 -4.82 16.57 19.99
N ASP A 166 -4.84 17.47 19.00
CA ASP A 166 -4.20 17.29 17.71
C ASP A 166 -2.77 17.85 17.64
N HIS A 167 -2.16 18.17 18.78
CA HIS A 167 -0.74 18.45 18.82
C HIS A 167 0.10 17.22 18.51
N ARG A 168 0.99 17.34 17.52
CA ARG A 168 1.93 16.27 17.17
C ARG A 168 2.86 15.96 18.33
N ARG A 169 2.97 14.68 18.66
CA ARG A 169 3.82 14.14 19.74
C ARG A 169 5.07 13.48 19.19
N TRP A 170 6.19 13.70 19.87
CA TRP A 170 7.52 13.19 19.47
C TRP A 170 8.17 12.30 20.54
N ASP A 171 7.56 12.24 21.72
CA ASP A 171 8.03 11.54 22.92
C ASP A 171 7.51 10.10 23.05
N ASN A 172 6.83 9.60 22.01
CA ASN A 172 6.24 8.26 21.97
C ASN A 172 5.04 8.06 22.93
N SER A 173 4.46 9.13 23.47
CA SER A 173 3.24 9.04 24.28
C SER A 173 1.99 8.71 23.44
N ASP A 174 1.01 8.06 24.06
CA ASP A 174 -0.25 7.66 23.43
C ASP A 174 -1.25 8.81 23.33
N TYR A 175 -2.02 8.90 22.24
CA TYR A 175 -3.07 9.92 22.06
C TYR A 175 -4.39 9.47 22.71
N GLU A 176 -5.10 10.41 23.36
CA GLU A 176 -6.51 10.23 23.68
C GLU A 176 -7.33 10.39 22.38
N LEU A 177 -8.13 9.37 22.04
CA LEU A 177 -8.92 9.34 20.82
C LEU A 177 -10.41 9.55 21.12
N VAL A 178 -11.08 10.28 20.23
CA VAL A 178 -12.54 10.49 20.23
C VAL A 178 -13.13 9.98 18.92
N LEU A 179 -14.37 9.50 18.96
CA LEU A 179 -15.07 9.05 17.77
C LEU A 179 -15.34 10.22 16.83
N LEU A 180 -15.14 10.02 15.52
CA LEU A 180 -15.52 11.01 14.51
C LEU A 180 -17.04 11.19 14.48
N THR A 181 -17.45 12.45 14.43
CA THR A 181 -18.84 12.90 14.32
C THR A 181 -19.24 13.10 12.85
N ARG A 182 -20.53 13.34 12.61
CA ARG A 182 -21.03 13.70 11.27
C ARG A 182 -20.41 15.00 10.74
N ASP A 183 -20.09 15.95 11.61
CA ASP A 183 -19.45 17.20 11.22
C ASP A 183 -17.97 16.99 10.86
N ASP A 184 -17.26 16.11 11.56
CA ASP A 184 -15.90 15.74 11.15
C ASP A 184 -15.90 15.08 9.75
N TYR A 185 -16.91 14.27 9.42
CA TYR A 185 -17.05 13.69 8.08
C TYR A 185 -17.27 14.75 7.00
N ARG A 186 -18.06 15.79 7.28
CA ARG A 186 -18.25 16.94 6.38
C ARG A 186 -16.95 17.70 6.19
N GLU A 187 -16.24 17.98 7.29
CA GLU A 187 -14.96 18.68 7.24
C GLU A 187 -13.90 17.89 6.46
N MET A 188 -13.82 16.57 6.65
CA MET A 188 -12.96 15.68 5.89
C MET A 188 -13.29 15.72 4.39
N ARG A 189 -14.57 15.58 4.01
CA ARG A 189 -15.01 15.71 2.61
C ARG A 189 -14.60 17.06 2.03
N ASP A 190 -14.84 18.15 2.76
CA ASP A 190 -14.50 19.51 2.34
C ASP A 190 -12.98 19.74 2.27
N ALA A 191 -12.19 18.92 2.96
CA ALA A 191 -10.75 18.89 2.83
C ALA A 191 -10.26 18.03 1.65
N GLY A 192 -11.13 17.26 0.98
CA GLY A 192 -10.76 16.39 -0.13
C GLY A 192 -10.52 14.92 0.25
N VAL A 193 -10.91 14.50 1.45
CA VAL A 193 -11.03 13.08 1.79
C VAL A 193 -12.14 12.47 0.96
N THR A 194 -11.90 11.28 0.41
CA THR A 194 -12.83 10.54 -0.45
C THR A 194 -13.13 9.14 0.04
N CYS A 195 -12.37 8.63 1.02
CA CYS A 195 -12.50 7.29 1.58
C CYS A 195 -12.41 7.33 3.10
N VAL A 196 -13.36 6.71 3.80
CA VAL A 196 -13.41 6.72 5.28
C VAL A 196 -13.70 5.33 5.83
N ARG A 197 -13.22 5.04 7.05
CA ARG A 197 -13.76 3.93 7.83
C ARG A 197 -15.07 4.37 8.47
N ALA A 198 -16.14 3.61 8.26
CA ALA A 198 -17.45 3.92 8.84
C ALA A 198 -17.91 2.79 9.77
N GLY A 199 -17.99 3.07 11.07
CA GLY A 199 -18.56 2.16 12.06
C GLY A 199 -20.10 2.14 12.04
N ALA A 200 -20.70 1.49 13.04
CA ALA A 200 -22.15 1.45 13.22
C ALA A 200 -22.74 2.87 13.28
N GLY A 201 -23.81 3.11 12.52
CA GLY A 201 -24.45 4.43 12.39
C GLY A 201 -23.70 5.45 11.51
N GLN A 202 -22.38 5.32 11.34
CA GLN A 202 -21.58 6.27 10.55
C GLN A 202 -21.67 6.02 9.03
N ALA A 203 -22.03 4.80 8.62
CA ALA A 203 -22.16 4.42 7.21
C ALA A 203 -23.18 5.30 6.46
N ALA A 204 -24.28 5.68 7.11
CA ALA A 204 -25.28 6.58 6.54
C ALA A 204 -24.71 7.99 6.26
N TRP A 205 -23.77 8.46 7.08
CA TRP A 205 -23.12 9.76 6.88
C TRP A 205 -22.17 9.72 5.68
N ALA A 206 -21.34 8.67 5.57
CA ALA A 206 -20.47 8.49 4.41
C ALA A 206 -21.27 8.36 3.10
N ASP A 207 -22.37 7.60 3.16
CA ASP A 207 -23.30 7.40 2.07
C ASP A 207 -23.92 8.71 1.58
N GLU A 208 -24.49 9.51 2.50
CA GLU A 208 -25.04 10.86 2.23
C GLU A 208 -24.01 11.80 1.61
N LEU A 209 -22.77 11.76 2.09
CA LEU A 209 -21.70 12.66 1.68
C LEU A 209 -21.01 12.26 0.38
N GLY A 210 -21.40 11.15 -0.25
CA GLY A 210 -20.78 10.68 -1.48
C GLY A 210 -19.37 10.12 -1.29
N LEU A 211 -19.03 9.67 -0.08
CA LEU A 211 -17.71 9.10 0.24
C LEU A 211 -17.68 7.60 -0.03
N PHE A 212 -16.53 7.08 -0.44
CA PHE A 212 -16.24 5.65 -0.31
C PHE A 212 -16.13 5.29 1.17
N TYR A 213 -16.61 4.11 1.54
CA TYR A 213 -16.50 3.63 2.91
C TYR A 213 -16.34 2.12 3.01
N TRP A 214 -15.71 1.67 4.09
CA TRP A 214 -15.55 0.26 4.43
C TRP A 214 -16.01 0.01 5.87
N ASP A 215 -16.06 -1.27 6.26
CA ASP A 215 -16.58 -1.78 7.53
C ASP A 215 -18.13 -1.77 7.52
N GLY A 216 -18.75 -0.64 7.91
CA GLY A 216 -20.19 -0.38 7.92
C GLY A 216 -20.97 -0.97 9.10
N GLY A 217 -20.37 -1.87 9.88
CA GLY A 217 -21.00 -2.52 11.02
C GLY A 217 -22.03 -3.61 10.65
N ALA A 218 -22.70 -4.16 11.66
CA ALA A 218 -23.69 -5.23 11.47
C ALA A 218 -25.01 -4.75 10.83
N ASP A 219 -25.29 -3.45 10.89
CA ASP A 219 -26.59 -2.86 10.53
C ASP A 219 -26.73 -2.51 9.04
N LEU A 220 -25.72 -2.82 8.21
CA LEU A 220 -25.81 -2.56 6.78
C LEU A 220 -27.00 -3.33 6.15
N PRO A 221 -27.79 -2.70 5.27
CA PRO A 221 -28.88 -3.37 4.58
C PRO A 221 -28.32 -4.46 3.65
N PHE A 222 -28.95 -5.63 3.66
CA PHE A 222 -28.60 -6.75 2.78
C PHE A 222 -29.81 -7.15 1.93
N PRO A 223 -29.63 -7.37 0.60
CA PRO A 223 -28.36 -7.30 -0.16
C PRO A 223 -27.97 -5.89 -0.64
N GLU A 224 -28.75 -4.85 -0.32
CA GLU A 224 -28.68 -3.53 -0.96
C GLU A 224 -27.31 -2.86 -0.83
N SER A 225 -26.64 -2.98 0.32
CA SER A 225 -25.30 -2.42 0.51
C SER A 225 -24.26 -2.96 -0.49
N LEU A 226 -24.43 -4.19 -0.98
CA LEU A 226 -23.52 -4.76 -1.98
C LEU A 226 -23.67 -4.09 -3.35
N TYR A 227 -24.80 -3.47 -3.64
CA TYR A 227 -25.03 -2.69 -4.87
C TYR A 227 -24.44 -1.27 -4.80
N ARG A 228 -24.05 -0.79 -3.63
CA ARG A 228 -23.50 0.57 -3.51
C ARG A 228 -22.07 0.60 -4.03
N SER A 229 -21.80 1.42 -5.03
CA SER A 229 -20.42 1.63 -5.52
C SER A 229 -19.53 2.36 -4.50
N GLN A 230 -20.14 3.03 -3.52
CA GLN A 230 -19.44 3.63 -2.37
C GLN A 230 -18.93 2.58 -1.36
N TYR A 231 -19.59 1.42 -1.27
CA TYR A 231 -19.22 0.42 -0.28
C TYR A 231 -18.05 -0.42 -0.77
N LEU A 232 -16.92 -0.34 -0.05
CA LEU A 232 -15.69 -1.06 -0.39
C LEU A 232 -15.64 -2.47 0.24
N GLY A 233 -16.54 -2.82 1.15
CA GLY A 233 -16.57 -4.12 1.82
C GLY A 233 -16.21 -4.05 3.30
N ALA A 234 -16.00 -5.23 3.90
CA ALA A 234 -15.80 -5.38 5.34
C ALA A 234 -14.39 -5.03 5.82
N ALA A 235 -13.40 -5.16 4.93
CA ALA A 235 -12.01 -4.79 5.16
C ALA A 235 -11.54 -3.85 4.04
N LEU A 236 -10.42 -3.17 4.25
CA LEU A 236 -9.82 -2.31 3.23
C LEU A 236 -8.48 -2.85 2.72
N TYR A 237 -7.74 -3.57 3.56
CA TYR A 237 -6.39 -4.04 3.23
C TYR A 237 -6.00 -5.38 3.87
N LEU A 238 -4.95 -6.00 3.31
CA LEU A 238 -4.13 -6.99 4.01
C LEU A 238 -3.06 -6.25 4.81
N ASP A 239 -2.95 -6.56 6.09
CA ASP A 239 -2.12 -5.83 7.05
C ASP A 239 -0.71 -6.43 7.15
N GLU A 240 0.25 -5.72 6.58
CA GLU A 240 1.70 -5.96 6.61
C GLU A 240 2.17 -7.44 6.56
N PRO A 241 1.87 -8.22 5.50
CA PRO A 241 2.21 -9.64 5.50
C PRO A 241 3.71 -9.96 5.66
N ALA A 242 4.62 -9.09 5.19
CA ALA A 242 6.06 -9.27 5.37
C ALA A 242 6.51 -8.94 6.81
N VAL A 243 5.93 -7.92 7.44
CA VAL A 243 6.12 -7.64 8.87
C VAL A 243 5.57 -8.79 9.71
N GLY A 244 4.37 -9.28 9.41
CA GLY A 244 3.77 -10.45 10.06
C GLY A 244 4.65 -11.70 9.94
N THR A 245 5.26 -11.92 8.77
CA THR A 245 6.26 -12.99 8.58
C THR A 245 7.47 -12.78 9.49
N ARG A 246 8.02 -11.56 9.51
CA ARG A 246 9.15 -11.22 10.37
C ARG A 246 8.85 -11.46 11.85
N ASP A 247 7.71 -10.97 12.33
CA ASP A 247 7.40 -10.89 13.77
C ASP A 247 6.76 -12.17 14.31
N HIS A 248 6.01 -12.91 13.50
CA HIS A 248 5.29 -14.10 13.96
C HIS A 248 5.92 -15.42 13.50
N VAL A 249 6.82 -15.39 12.52
CA VAL A 249 7.49 -16.60 12.01
C VAL A 249 8.99 -16.54 12.24
N ILE A 250 9.66 -15.54 11.67
CA ILE A 250 11.12 -15.49 11.65
C ILE A 250 11.70 -15.19 13.03
N ARG A 251 11.31 -14.08 13.68
CA ARG A 251 11.85 -13.69 15.00
C ARG A 251 11.63 -14.77 16.08
N PRO A 252 10.42 -15.34 16.25
CA PRO A 252 10.21 -16.41 17.23
C PRO A 252 11.07 -17.65 16.98
N ARG A 253 11.34 -17.97 15.70
CA ARG A 253 12.22 -19.10 15.34
C ARG A 253 13.69 -18.78 15.61
N LEU A 254 14.15 -17.58 15.28
CA LEU A 254 15.51 -17.12 15.58
C LEU A 254 15.83 -17.14 17.08
N GLU A 255 14.85 -16.84 17.93
CA GLU A 255 14.99 -16.90 19.39
C GLU A 255 15.16 -18.32 19.93
N ARG A 256 14.52 -19.32 19.30
CA ARG A 256 14.42 -20.69 19.81
C ARG A 256 15.39 -21.68 19.14
N ASP A 257 15.83 -21.39 17.93
CA ASP A 257 16.64 -22.30 17.10
C ASP A 257 18.00 -21.66 16.74
N PRO A 258 19.07 -21.96 17.51
CA PRO A 258 20.41 -21.48 17.23
C PRO A 258 20.98 -21.93 15.87
N ALA A 259 20.54 -23.08 15.34
CA ALA A 259 20.96 -23.54 14.02
C ALA A 259 20.29 -22.72 12.92
N TYR A 260 19.01 -22.37 13.08
CA TYR A 260 18.32 -21.45 12.18
C TYR A 260 18.95 -20.06 12.17
N ARG A 261 19.31 -19.51 13.35
CA ARG A 261 20.03 -18.23 13.46
C ARG A 261 21.28 -18.17 12.57
N LYS A 262 22.05 -19.27 12.53
CA LYS A 262 23.27 -19.42 11.73
C LYS A 262 23.04 -19.78 10.27
N SER A 263 21.86 -20.27 9.90
CA SER A 263 21.57 -20.79 8.55
C SER A 263 20.56 -19.95 7.76
N ILE A 264 19.83 -19.03 8.40
CA ILE A 264 18.85 -18.17 7.71
C ILE A 264 19.51 -17.39 6.57
N THR A 265 18.84 -17.37 5.43
CA THR A 265 19.26 -16.64 4.22
C THR A 265 18.13 -15.72 3.75
N PRO A 266 18.42 -14.74 2.86
CA PRO A 266 17.38 -13.96 2.19
C PRO A 266 16.30 -14.83 1.53
N GLN A 267 16.69 -15.95 0.90
CA GLN A 267 15.77 -16.88 0.26
C GLN A 267 14.92 -17.65 1.27
N ALA A 268 15.50 -18.04 2.41
CA ALA A 268 14.72 -18.70 3.47
C ALA A 268 13.65 -17.75 4.02
N ALA A 269 13.99 -16.48 4.27
CA ALA A 269 13.02 -15.47 4.70
C ALA A 269 11.92 -15.25 3.65
N PHE A 270 12.28 -15.21 2.36
CA PHE A 270 11.30 -15.16 1.28
C PHE A 270 10.36 -16.38 1.27
N SER A 271 10.87 -17.60 1.45
CA SER A 271 10.03 -18.81 1.51
C SER A 271 9.03 -18.77 2.67
N GLU A 272 9.45 -18.31 3.86
CA GLU A 272 8.54 -18.12 5.00
C GLU A 272 7.45 -17.08 4.67
N PHE A 273 7.82 -16.02 3.95
CA PHE A 273 6.88 -15.00 3.49
C PHE A 273 5.90 -15.54 2.44
N GLU A 274 6.34 -16.38 1.50
CA GLU A 274 5.42 -17.02 0.53
C GLU A 274 4.32 -17.80 1.26
N ALA A 275 4.69 -18.60 2.26
CA ALA A 275 3.76 -19.39 3.04
C ALA A 275 2.80 -18.52 3.87
N TYR A 276 3.34 -17.50 4.56
CA TYR A 276 2.54 -16.57 5.36
C TYR A 276 1.54 -15.79 4.49
N PHE A 277 1.99 -15.27 3.35
CA PHE A 277 1.14 -14.50 2.44
C PHE A 277 0.03 -15.36 1.83
N ALA A 278 0.33 -16.61 1.45
CA ALA A 278 -0.69 -17.55 0.98
C ALA A 278 -1.78 -17.79 2.03
N LYS A 279 -1.40 -17.93 3.31
CA LYS A 279 -2.35 -18.03 4.42
C LYS A 279 -3.17 -16.75 4.59
N ALA A 280 -2.53 -15.58 4.53
CA ALA A 280 -3.22 -14.29 4.65
C ALA A 280 -4.28 -14.10 3.54
N LEU A 281 -4.01 -14.56 2.32
CA LEU A 281 -4.97 -14.53 1.21
C LEU A 281 -6.15 -15.48 1.45
N ALA A 282 -5.90 -16.70 1.92
CA ALA A 282 -6.95 -17.70 2.12
C ALA A 282 -7.85 -17.40 3.33
N GLU A 283 -7.25 -17.04 4.46
CA GLU A 283 -7.93 -16.98 5.76
C GLU A 283 -8.16 -15.54 6.25
N GLY A 284 -7.46 -14.56 5.71
CA GLY A 284 -7.40 -13.19 6.23
C GLY A 284 -8.52 -12.26 5.77
N ALA A 285 -8.15 -11.03 5.44
CA ALA A 285 -9.06 -9.96 5.02
C ALA A 285 -9.97 -10.32 3.82
N PRO A 286 -9.51 -11.05 2.78
CA PRO A 286 -10.34 -11.36 1.61
C PRO A 286 -11.62 -12.13 1.93
N SER A 287 -11.63 -12.94 3.01
CA SER A 287 -12.79 -13.72 3.45
C SER A 287 -13.59 -13.05 4.57
N ALA A 288 -13.19 -11.86 5.04
CA ALA A 288 -13.83 -11.16 6.16
C ALA A 288 -15.30 -10.84 5.88
N MET A 289 -15.64 -10.39 4.67
CA MET A 289 -17.02 -10.03 4.32
C MET A 289 -17.95 -11.23 4.38
N MET A 290 -17.54 -12.37 3.82
CA MET A 290 -18.34 -13.60 3.86
C MET A 290 -18.48 -14.16 5.27
N ARG A 291 -17.43 -14.10 6.10
CA ARG A 291 -17.54 -14.47 7.52
C ARG A 291 -18.57 -13.63 8.26
N ARG A 292 -18.57 -12.31 8.05
CA ARG A 292 -19.52 -11.39 8.70
C ARG A 292 -20.96 -11.59 8.22
N LEU A 293 -21.17 -11.82 6.92
CA LEU A 293 -22.50 -12.12 6.40
C LEU A 293 -23.03 -13.45 6.96
N ARG A 294 -22.19 -14.48 7.06
CA ARG A 294 -22.56 -15.79 7.63
C ARG A 294 -22.92 -15.71 9.12
N SER A 295 -22.35 -14.76 9.88
CA SER A 295 -22.67 -14.60 11.30
C SER A 295 -23.98 -13.86 11.58
N ARG A 296 -24.64 -13.28 10.56
CA ARG A 296 -25.90 -12.55 10.70
C ARG A 296 -27.10 -13.50 10.65
N THR A 297 -27.99 -13.38 11.63
CA THR A 297 -29.19 -14.23 11.74
C THR A 297 -30.28 -13.85 10.73
N ASP A 298 -30.30 -12.60 10.28
CA ASP A 298 -31.25 -12.08 9.29
C ASP A 298 -30.82 -12.36 7.84
N VAL A 299 -29.55 -12.71 7.61
CA VAL A 299 -28.94 -12.91 6.29
C VAL A 299 -28.95 -14.38 5.87
N ASP A 300 -29.35 -14.66 4.63
CA ASP A 300 -29.10 -15.94 3.97
C ASP A 300 -28.38 -15.70 2.63
N ILE A 301 -27.11 -16.07 2.59
CA ILE A 301 -26.23 -15.88 1.43
C ILE A 301 -26.39 -16.98 0.36
N GLY A 302 -27.21 -18.01 0.61
CA GLY A 302 -27.33 -19.17 -0.27
C GLY A 302 -25.95 -19.78 -0.58
N GLY A 303 -25.71 -20.05 -1.86
CA GLY A 303 -24.43 -20.53 -2.39
C GLY A 303 -23.40 -19.44 -2.73
N MET A 304 -23.56 -18.20 -2.28
CA MET A 304 -22.53 -17.17 -2.54
C MET A 304 -21.21 -17.56 -1.86
N ASP A 305 -20.13 -17.54 -2.64
CA ASP A 305 -18.77 -17.62 -2.13
C ASP A 305 -17.91 -16.53 -2.78
N LEU A 306 -17.61 -15.51 -1.99
CA LEU A 306 -16.99 -14.29 -2.46
C LEU A 306 -15.65 -14.08 -1.78
N VAL A 307 -14.65 -13.78 -2.61
CA VAL A 307 -13.36 -13.23 -2.19
C VAL A 307 -13.42 -11.72 -2.42
N GLN A 308 -13.25 -10.92 -1.36
CA GLN A 308 -13.22 -9.48 -1.48
C GLN A 308 -11.98 -9.05 -2.29
N SER A 309 -12.20 -8.48 -3.48
CA SER A 309 -11.14 -8.33 -4.50
C SER A 309 -10.51 -6.93 -4.57
N ASN A 310 -11.20 -5.88 -4.11
CA ASN A 310 -10.67 -4.51 -4.09
C ASN A 310 -9.71 -4.19 -2.94
N LEU A 311 -9.30 -5.19 -2.15
CA LEU A 311 -8.34 -4.99 -1.08
C LEU A 311 -6.99 -4.59 -1.64
N TYR A 312 -6.24 -3.77 -0.91
CA TYR A 312 -4.84 -3.55 -1.19
C TYR A 312 -3.97 -4.16 -0.10
N THR A 313 -2.70 -4.46 -0.39
CA THR A 313 -1.73 -4.72 0.67
C THR A 313 -1.32 -3.38 1.28
N TRP A 314 -1.33 -3.27 2.60
CA TRP A 314 -0.70 -2.18 3.35
C TRP A 314 0.61 -2.72 3.93
N GLU A 315 1.77 -2.19 3.53
CA GLU A 315 3.05 -2.85 3.81
C GLU A 315 4.24 -1.87 3.87
N THR A 316 5.20 -2.20 4.72
CA THR A 316 6.42 -1.42 4.94
C THR A 316 7.61 -1.88 4.08
N MET A 317 7.64 -3.15 3.69
CA MET A 317 8.70 -3.73 2.85
C MET A 317 8.32 -3.65 1.36
N VAL A 318 8.53 -2.48 0.75
CA VAL A 318 8.15 -2.16 -0.66
C VAL A 318 8.72 -3.13 -1.69
N GLU A 319 9.88 -3.72 -1.41
CA GLU A 319 10.51 -4.73 -2.26
C GLU A 319 9.61 -5.94 -2.53
N THR A 320 8.65 -6.22 -1.64
CA THR A 320 7.71 -7.34 -1.76
C THR A 320 6.58 -7.09 -2.76
N ALA A 321 6.40 -5.84 -3.23
CA ALA A 321 5.21 -5.43 -3.98
C ALA A 321 4.95 -6.27 -5.24
N ALA A 322 5.99 -6.55 -6.02
CA ALA A 322 5.87 -7.36 -7.24
C ALA A 322 5.36 -8.77 -6.95
N TRP A 323 5.84 -9.38 -5.85
CA TRP A 323 5.37 -10.68 -5.42
C TRP A 323 3.90 -10.64 -4.97
N GLN A 324 3.57 -9.74 -4.04
CA GLN A 324 2.23 -9.67 -3.48
C GLN A 324 1.16 -9.40 -4.54
N LEU A 325 1.42 -8.46 -5.45
CA LEU A 325 0.48 -8.13 -6.52
C LEU A 325 0.35 -9.23 -7.57
N SER A 326 1.38 -10.04 -7.80
CA SER A 326 1.35 -11.08 -8.85
C SER A 326 0.73 -12.40 -8.40
N ARG A 327 0.53 -12.61 -7.09
CA ARG A 327 0.29 -13.96 -6.56
C ARG A 327 -1.12 -14.51 -6.79
N ASP A 328 -2.13 -13.64 -6.74
CA ASP A 328 -3.50 -13.95 -7.17
C ASP A 328 -3.98 -12.81 -8.10
N PRO A 329 -4.57 -13.12 -9.27
CA PRO A 329 -4.98 -12.10 -10.24
C PRO A 329 -6.09 -11.17 -9.73
N ARG A 330 -6.86 -11.57 -8.71
CA ARG A 330 -8.00 -10.82 -8.17
C ARG A 330 -7.62 -9.96 -6.97
N VAL A 331 -6.74 -10.44 -6.10
CA VAL A 331 -6.44 -9.77 -4.81
C VAL A 331 -4.96 -9.98 -4.43
N PRO A 332 -4.27 -8.98 -3.86
CA PRO A 332 -4.68 -7.58 -3.71
C PRO A 332 -4.83 -6.87 -5.07
N ALA A 333 -5.71 -5.87 -5.16
CA ALA A 333 -5.90 -4.98 -6.30
C ALA A 333 -4.93 -3.79 -6.31
N ALA A 334 -4.29 -3.49 -5.18
CA ALA A 334 -3.23 -2.48 -5.10
C ALA A 334 -2.20 -2.79 -4.01
N PHE A 335 -1.08 -2.06 -4.02
CA PHE A 335 -0.11 -2.05 -2.93
C PHE A 335 0.04 -0.62 -2.39
N VAL A 336 -0.04 -0.45 -1.08
CA VAL A 336 0.13 0.82 -0.38
C VAL A 336 1.37 0.73 0.50
N PHE A 337 2.33 1.61 0.22
CA PHE A 337 3.53 1.71 1.03
C PHE A 337 3.27 2.47 2.33
N GLU A 338 3.57 1.82 3.44
CA GLU A 338 3.74 2.40 4.77
C GLU A 338 5.21 2.74 5.03
N PRO A 339 5.59 4.01 5.20
CA PRO A 339 6.94 4.36 5.59
C PRO A 339 7.26 3.91 7.03
N PRO A 340 8.16 2.94 7.24
CA PRO A 340 8.41 2.38 8.56
C PRO A 340 9.31 3.26 9.42
N GLY A 341 8.88 3.56 10.65
CA GLY A 341 9.68 4.38 11.57
C GLY A 341 9.96 5.77 11.01
N ARG A 342 11.04 6.44 11.46
CA ARG A 342 11.34 7.78 10.92
C ARG A 342 11.97 7.68 9.55
N VAL A 343 11.29 8.23 8.55
CA VAL A 343 11.71 8.21 7.14
C VAL A 343 11.70 9.64 6.61
N GLY A 344 12.70 10.00 5.83
CA GLY A 344 12.79 11.30 5.19
C GLY A 344 14.05 11.42 4.35
N THR A 345 14.02 12.30 3.37
CA THR A 345 15.07 12.48 2.36
C THR A 345 16.43 12.69 3.02
N ARG A 346 16.47 13.55 4.04
CA ARG A 346 17.69 13.91 4.80
C ARG A 346 18.15 12.88 5.84
N ARG A 347 17.38 11.82 6.06
CA ARG A 347 17.79 10.65 6.86
C ARG A 347 18.17 9.50 5.95
N THR A 348 17.23 9.06 5.11
CA THR A 348 17.30 7.80 4.39
C THR A 348 18.35 7.81 3.27
N LEU A 349 18.46 8.90 2.49
CA LEU A 349 19.47 8.96 1.43
C LEU A 349 20.91 9.00 1.99
N PRO A 350 21.24 9.83 3.01
CA PRO A 350 22.53 9.74 3.69
C PRO A 350 22.83 8.34 4.25
N GLU A 351 21.84 7.64 4.81
CA GLU A 351 22.00 6.26 5.27
C GLU A 351 22.34 5.32 4.10
N MET A 352 21.66 5.45 2.97
CA MET A 352 21.93 4.66 1.76
C MET A 352 23.32 4.95 1.17
N ASP A 353 23.71 6.22 1.07
CA ASP A 353 25.03 6.63 0.58
C ASP A 353 26.14 6.00 1.44
N MET A 354 26.04 6.17 2.77
CA MET A 354 26.98 5.57 3.72
C MET A 354 26.98 4.04 3.65
N THR A 355 25.85 3.40 3.40
CA THR A 355 25.69 1.95 3.49
C THR A 355 26.11 1.24 2.20
N TYR A 356 25.79 1.82 1.04
CA TYR A 356 25.92 1.18 -0.27
C TYR A 356 26.97 1.83 -1.16
N GLY A 357 27.59 2.93 -0.71
CA GLY A 357 28.64 3.64 -1.45
C GLY A 357 28.13 4.31 -2.73
N VAL A 358 26.86 4.71 -2.70
CA VAL A 358 26.23 5.57 -3.70
C VAL A 358 26.42 7.04 -3.33
N GLN A 359 26.07 7.95 -4.24
CA GLN A 359 26.11 9.40 -4.00
C GLN A 359 24.82 10.02 -4.50
N ILE A 360 23.77 9.97 -3.68
CA ILE A 360 22.42 10.46 -4.00
C ILE A 360 22.12 11.66 -3.09
N PRO A 361 22.22 12.90 -3.61
CA PRO A 361 22.12 14.10 -2.78
C PRO A 361 20.71 14.26 -2.16
N PRO A 362 20.62 14.62 -0.86
CA PRO A 362 19.36 14.72 -0.13
C PRO A 362 18.64 16.06 -0.26
N GLU A 363 19.17 17.02 -1.03
CA GLU A 363 18.50 18.31 -1.25
C GLU A 363 17.25 18.19 -2.12
N ASP A 364 17.15 17.12 -2.91
CA ASP A 364 16.04 16.88 -3.82
C ASP A 364 15.17 15.71 -3.34
N PRO A 365 13.95 15.97 -2.83
CA PRO A 365 13.04 14.92 -2.36
C PRO A 365 12.56 13.99 -3.49
N ARG A 366 12.79 14.34 -4.77
CA ARG A 366 12.59 13.44 -5.91
C ARG A 366 13.39 12.15 -5.77
N HIS A 367 14.63 12.22 -5.29
CA HIS A 367 15.50 11.06 -5.30
C HIS A 367 14.98 9.94 -4.39
N LEU A 368 14.52 10.27 -3.18
CA LEU A 368 13.95 9.28 -2.28
C LEU A 368 12.61 8.76 -2.77
N THR A 369 11.72 9.65 -3.23
CA THR A 369 10.39 9.27 -3.72
C THR A 369 10.48 8.42 -4.99
N ASP A 370 11.31 8.77 -5.96
CA ASP A 370 11.47 8.00 -7.19
C ASP A 370 12.08 6.62 -6.90
N LEU A 371 13.01 6.52 -5.96
CA LEU A 371 13.58 5.25 -5.51
C LEU A 371 12.50 4.34 -4.90
N LEU A 372 11.71 4.84 -3.95
CA LEU A 372 10.69 4.04 -3.26
C LEU A 372 9.52 3.70 -4.19
N PHE A 373 9.07 4.67 -4.99
CA PHE A 373 7.92 4.50 -5.87
C PHE A 373 8.25 3.67 -7.12
N ALA A 374 9.53 3.50 -7.48
CA ALA A 374 9.94 2.57 -8.53
C ALA A 374 9.57 1.10 -8.24
N PHE A 375 9.58 0.69 -6.95
CA PHE A 375 9.10 -0.64 -6.56
C PHE A 375 7.59 -0.78 -6.79
N LEU A 376 6.84 0.24 -6.39
CA LEU A 376 5.37 0.26 -6.41
C LEU A 376 4.84 0.35 -7.84
N ARG A 377 5.36 1.30 -8.63
CA ARG A 377 5.00 1.47 -10.05
C ARG A 377 5.41 0.26 -10.86
N GLY A 378 6.62 -0.29 -10.63
CA GLY A 378 7.07 -1.51 -11.28
C GLY A 378 6.12 -2.68 -11.05
N ALA A 379 5.74 -2.92 -9.79
CA ALA A 379 4.80 -3.97 -9.42
C ALA A 379 3.41 -3.76 -10.07
N ALA A 380 2.90 -2.53 -10.03
CA ALA A 380 1.64 -2.15 -10.67
C ALA A 380 1.67 -2.39 -12.19
N ARG A 381 2.75 -1.98 -12.87
CA ARG A 381 2.98 -2.23 -14.29
C ARG A 381 3.02 -3.72 -14.62
N ALA A 382 3.72 -4.50 -13.80
CA ALA A 382 3.91 -5.92 -14.01
C ALA A 382 2.61 -6.74 -13.89
N THR A 383 1.61 -6.21 -13.19
CA THR A 383 0.40 -6.96 -12.82
C THR A 383 -0.88 -6.32 -13.32
N ASP A 384 -0.78 -5.17 -13.99
CA ASP A 384 -1.89 -4.32 -14.39
C ASP A 384 -2.78 -3.86 -13.21
N LYS A 385 -2.18 -3.75 -12.03
CA LYS A 385 -2.84 -3.34 -10.79
C LYS A 385 -2.47 -1.92 -10.37
N HIS A 386 -2.95 -1.50 -9.21
CA HIS A 386 -2.74 -0.16 -8.71
C HIS A 386 -1.69 -0.09 -7.60
N TRP A 387 -1.33 1.12 -7.20
CA TRP A 387 -0.47 1.35 -6.04
C TRP A 387 -0.83 2.66 -5.34
N GLY A 388 -0.25 2.87 -4.17
CA GLY A 388 -0.44 4.05 -3.35
C GLY A 388 0.58 4.19 -2.23
N VAL A 389 0.36 5.21 -1.41
CA VAL A 389 1.24 5.58 -0.30
C VAL A 389 0.42 5.95 0.93
N SER A 390 0.99 5.79 2.10
CA SER A 390 0.47 6.37 3.33
C SER A 390 1.47 7.34 3.95
N ILE A 391 0.95 8.29 4.74
CA ILE A 391 1.75 9.22 5.54
C ILE A 391 1.57 8.85 7.00
N TYR A 392 2.70 8.73 7.69
CA TYR A 392 2.80 8.47 9.13
C TYR A 392 3.41 9.69 9.80
N GLY A 393 3.11 9.89 11.09
CA GLY A 393 3.71 10.94 11.92
C GLY A 393 5.24 10.87 11.97
N ALA A 394 5.83 9.71 11.67
CA ALA A 394 7.27 9.50 11.63
C ALA A 394 7.92 9.92 10.30
N VAL A 395 7.13 10.18 9.25
CA VAL A 395 7.63 10.79 8.00
C VAL A 395 8.09 12.22 8.30
N ASP A 396 9.21 12.63 7.69
CA ASP A 396 9.64 14.03 7.75
C ASP A 396 8.50 14.94 7.28
N ARG A 397 8.08 15.81 8.19
CA ARG A 397 6.92 16.68 7.97
C ARG A 397 7.08 17.57 6.74
N SER A 398 8.32 17.94 6.39
CA SER A 398 8.61 18.75 5.21
C SER A 398 8.52 17.97 3.90
N ASP A 399 8.69 16.65 3.94
CA ASP A 399 8.63 15.77 2.78
C ASP A 399 7.19 15.35 2.43
N ALA A 400 6.31 15.22 3.42
CA ALA A 400 4.97 14.64 3.25
C ALA A 400 4.12 15.30 2.14
N PRO A 401 4.02 16.64 2.00
CA PRO A 401 3.26 17.25 0.90
C PRO A 401 3.82 16.87 -0.48
N TYR A 402 5.14 16.85 -0.61
CA TYR A 402 5.82 16.48 -1.84
C TYR A 402 5.60 15.01 -2.21
N TRP A 403 5.65 14.11 -1.22
CA TRP A 403 5.41 12.68 -1.42
C TRP A 403 4.04 12.40 -2.02
N LEU A 404 2.99 13.04 -1.47
CA LEU A 404 1.61 12.86 -1.95
C LEU A 404 1.46 13.30 -3.41
N THR A 405 1.97 14.48 -3.74
CA THR A 405 1.86 15.05 -5.10
C THR A 405 2.74 14.30 -6.11
N ARG A 406 3.95 13.89 -5.72
CA ARG A 406 4.81 13.05 -6.55
C ARG A 406 4.20 11.68 -6.81
N ALA A 407 3.64 11.03 -5.79
CA ALA A 407 2.96 9.75 -5.96
C ALA A 407 1.78 9.88 -6.93
N TYR A 408 0.97 10.94 -6.81
CA TYR A 408 -0.11 11.25 -7.76
C TYR A 408 0.41 11.40 -9.19
N ASP A 409 1.47 12.16 -9.39
CA ASP A 409 2.06 12.41 -10.71
C ASP A 409 2.68 11.14 -11.33
N LEU A 410 3.01 10.13 -10.52
CA LEU A 410 3.50 8.82 -10.98
C LEU A 410 2.41 7.75 -11.10
N GLY A 411 1.15 8.11 -10.91
CA GLY A 411 0.01 7.21 -11.12
C GLY A 411 -0.49 6.47 -9.89
N ALA A 412 -0.09 6.87 -8.67
CA ALA A 412 -0.69 6.36 -7.45
C ALA A 412 -2.19 6.70 -7.38
N THR A 413 -2.96 5.83 -6.75
CA THR A 413 -4.42 5.96 -6.69
C THR A 413 -4.98 5.82 -5.27
N ARG A 414 -4.12 5.48 -4.29
CA ARG A 414 -4.46 5.30 -2.88
C ARG A 414 -3.54 6.19 -2.04
N PHE A 415 -4.11 6.96 -1.14
CA PHE A 415 -3.44 7.95 -0.32
C PHE A 415 -4.03 7.90 1.08
N HIS A 416 -3.27 7.40 2.03
CA HIS A 416 -3.81 7.18 3.37
C HIS A 416 -3.01 7.90 4.45
N PHE A 417 -3.65 8.09 5.59
CA PHE A 417 -3.02 8.68 6.76
C PHE A 417 -3.17 7.71 7.92
N TRP A 418 -2.07 7.43 8.61
CA TRP A 418 -2.13 6.72 9.87
C TRP A 418 -2.35 7.72 10.98
N ASP A 419 -3.56 7.70 11.53
CA ASP A 419 -4.12 8.72 12.40
C ASP A 419 -4.29 8.22 13.84
N ASN A 420 -3.60 7.14 14.20
CA ASN A 420 -3.60 6.63 15.55
C ASN A 420 -2.20 6.12 15.90
N TYR A 421 -1.98 5.78 17.17
CA TYR A 421 -0.73 5.18 17.65
C TYR A 421 0.53 6.09 17.61
N ARG A 422 0.85 6.69 18.77
CA ARG A 422 2.18 7.24 19.10
C ARG A 422 2.86 8.01 17.96
N LEU A 423 4.13 7.72 17.68
CA LEU A 423 4.91 8.39 16.64
C LEU A 423 4.38 8.16 15.21
N ALA A 424 3.53 7.16 15.00
CA ALA A 424 2.92 6.89 13.70
C ALA A 424 1.73 7.83 13.40
N CYS A 425 1.15 8.46 14.43
CA CYS A 425 -0.02 9.30 14.30
C CYS A 425 0.25 10.61 13.53
N VAL A 426 -0.48 10.81 12.44
CA VAL A 426 -0.66 12.10 11.77
C VAL A 426 -1.87 12.79 12.41
N PRO A 427 -1.69 13.95 13.07
CA PRO A 427 -2.80 14.61 13.74
C PRO A 427 -3.90 15.08 12.77
N TYR A 428 -5.14 15.15 13.25
CA TYR A 428 -6.34 15.41 12.44
C TYR A 428 -6.23 16.66 11.56
N ARG A 429 -5.80 17.80 12.11
CA ARG A 429 -5.59 19.02 11.32
C ARG A 429 -4.53 18.87 10.23
N GLU A 430 -3.51 18.06 10.47
CA GLU A 430 -2.47 17.75 9.48
C GLU A 430 -3.04 16.85 8.36
N VAL A 431 -3.88 15.85 8.70
CA VAL A 431 -4.64 15.06 7.72
C VAL A 431 -5.48 15.95 6.81
N LEU A 432 -6.21 16.91 7.38
CA LEU A 432 -7.03 17.85 6.60
C LEU A 432 -6.16 18.74 5.70
N ALA A 433 -5.04 19.26 6.21
CA ALA A 433 -4.14 20.11 5.43
C ALA A 433 -3.50 19.36 4.25
N LEU A 434 -3.01 18.15 4.48
CA LEU A 434 -2.42 17.29 3.44
C LEU A 434 -3.47 16.83 2.41
N SER A 435 -4.69 16.52 2.86
CA SER A 435 -5.80 16.18 1.96
C SER A 435 -6.16 17.36 1.05
N ARG A 436 -6.23 18.58 1.60
CA ARG A 436 -6.50 19.80 0.79
C ARG A 436 -5.41 20.02 -0.24
N HIS A 437 -4.16 19.89 0.18
CA HIS A 437 -3.01 20.02 -0.72
C HIS A 437 -3.08 19.03 -1.89
N LEU A 438 -3.35 17.76 -1.63
CA LEU A 438 -3.49 16.74 -2.68
C LEU A 438 -4.71 16.98 -3.56
N ARG A 439 -5.86 17.37 -3.00
CA ARG A 439 -7.06 17.72 -3.75
C ARG A 439 -6.81 18.87 -4.72
N ASP A 440 -6.17 19.94 -4.25
CA ASP A 440 -5.88 21.11 -5.08
C ASP A 440 -4.89 20.77 -6.20
N HIS A 441 -3.87 19.96 -5.89
CA HIS A 441 -2.94 19.42 -6.89
C HIS A 441 -3.66 18.58 -7.96
N ALA A 442 -4.56 17.69 -7.53
CA ALA A 442 -5.37 16.86 -8.41
C ALA A 442 -6.37 17.69 -9.26
N GLY A 443 -6.96 18.74 -8.68
CA GLY A 443 -7.86 19.65 -9.38
C GLY A 443 -7.17 20.43 -10.51
N SER A 444 -5.90 20.78 -10.34
CA SER A 444 -5.08 21.41 -11.39
C SER A 444 -4.61 20.43 -12.49
N ARG A 445 -4.80 19.11 -12.30
CA ARG A 445 -4.39 18.04 -13.23
C ARG A 445 -5.55 17.07 -13.50
N PRO A 446 -6.68 17.54 -14.07
CA PRO A 446 -7.92 16.78 -14.14
C PRO A 446 -7.89 15.63 -15.13
N ARG A 447 -6.84 15.48 -15.96
CA ARG A 447 -6.70 14.37 -16.91
C ARG A 447 -5.53 13.50 -16.49
N ARG A 448 -5.81 12.21 -16.22
CA ARG A 448 -4.79 11.21 -15.90
C ARG A 448 -4.97 10.00 -16.79
N ASP A 449 -3.95 9.71 -17.58
CA ASP A 449 -3.82 8.44 -18.26
C ASP A 449 -3.04 7.49 -17.33
N LEU A 450 -3.77 6.74 -16.50
CA LEU A 450 -3.16 5.84 -15.52
C LEU A 450 -2.33 4.74 -16.19
N ASP A 451 -2.68 4.32 -17.41
CA ASP A 451 -1.94 3.29 -18.14
C ASP A 451 -0.60 3.83 -18.63
N ARG A 452 -0.60 5.05 -19.16
CA ARG A 452 0.64 5.74 -19.52
C ARG A 452 1.52 6.00 -18.30
N LEU A 453 0.96 6.48 -17.19
CA LEU A 453 1.73 6.76 -15.98
C LEU A 453 2.37 5.50 -15.40
N ARG A 454 1.60 4.40 -15.36
CA ARG A 454 2.09 3.08 -14.93
C ARG A 454 3.21 2.55 -15.81
N ARG A 455 3.20 2.86 -17.11
CA ARG A 455 4.20 2.44 -18.10
C ARG A 455 5.30 3.46 -18.36
N ALA A 456 5.41 4.51 -17.55
CA ALA A 456 6.33 5.62 -17.78
C ALA A 456 7.82 5.26 -17.64
N ALA A 457 8.16 4.14 -16.99
CA ALA A 457 9.54 3.69 -16.83
C ALA A 457 10.14 3.17 -18.15
N GLU A 458 11.37 3.60 -18.44
CA GLU A 458 12.14 3.11 -19.58
C GLU A 458 13.04 1.94 -19.19
N THR A 459 13.44 1.85 -17.92
CA THR A 459 14.38 0.85 -17.40
C THR A 459 13.72 0.00 -16.34
N ALA A 460 13.94 -1.32 -16.35
CA ALA A 460 13.64 -2.20 -15.23
C ALA A 460 14.93 -2.68 -14.56
N ILE A 461 15.03 -2.54 -13.25
CA ILE A 461 16.11 -3.10 -12.43
C ILE A 461 15.54 -4.27 -11.65
N VAL A 462 15.99 -5.47 -11.99
CA VAL A 462 15.54 -6.72 -11.38
C VAL A 462 16.63 -7.24 -10.45
N PHE A 463 16.29 -7.61 -9.22
CA PHE A 463 17.26 -8.05 -8.21
C PHE A 463 16.78 -9.28 -7.42
N PRO A 464 17.67 -10.00 -6.72
CA PRO A 464 17.33 -11.31 -6.16
C PRO A 464 16.24 -11.21 -5.09
N ARG A 465 15.24 -12.09 -5.18
CA ARG A 465 14.15 -12.19 -4.20
C ARG A 465 14.68 -12.44 -2.79
N GLY A 466 14.01 -11.85 -1.80
CA GLY A 466 14.39 -11.94 -0.40
C GLY A 466 15.49 -10.95 0.03
N TYR A 467 16.16 -10.28 -0.89
CA TYR A 467 16.93 -9.08 -0.56
C TYR A 467 15.99 -7.88 -0.46
N GLY A 468 16.35 -6.85 0.29
CA GLY A 468 15.38 -5.80 0.61
C GLY A 468 15.98 -4.59 1.32
N LEU A 469 15.13 -3.60 1.57
CA LEU A 469 15.50 -2.35 2.21
C LEU A 469 15.49 -2.44 3.74
N GLY A 470 14.98 -3.55 4.29
CA GLY A 470 14.86 -3.78 5.72
C GLY A 470 13.49 -3.35 6.24
N HIS A 471 13.44 -2.65 7.37
CA HIS A 471 12.20 -2.13 7.97
C HIS A 471 12.43 -0.70 8.48
N VAL A 472 12.31 -0.44 9.79
CA VAL A 472 12.49 0.87 10.45
C VAL A 472 13.83 1.57 10.16
N MET A 473 14.84 0.82 9.74
CA MET A 473 16.15 1.34 9.33
C MET A 473 16.32 1.27 7.81
N MET A 474 15.28 1.68 7.08
CA MET A 474 15.27 1.74 5.61
C MET A 474 16.41 2.65 5.13
N GLY A 475 17.54 2.05 4.73
CA GLY A 475 18.76 2.76 4.33
C GLY A 475 20.03 2.29 5.05
N LYS A 476 19.94 1.70 6.24
CA LYS A 476 21.07 1.14 6.99
C LYS A 476 20.69 -0.13 7.75
N GLY A 477 21.55 -1.15 7.72
CA GLY A 477 21.34 -2.36 8.51
C GLY A 477 20.74 -3.52 7.73
N SER A 478 20.04 -4.42 8.42
CA SER A 478 19.80 -5.77 7.92
C SER A 478 18.60 -5.92 7.00
N LEU A 479 18.66 -6.94 6.15
CA LEU A 479 17.53 -7.38 5.35
C LEU A 479 16.41 -7.87 6.28
N TRP A 480 15.15 -7.66 5.89
CA TRP A 480 13.96 -8.03 6.66
C TRP A 480 13.86 -7.44 8.08
N GLY A 481 14.74 -6.51 8.49
CA GLY A 481 14.73 -5.95 9.85
C GLY A 481 15.06 -6.97 10.95
N VAL A 482 15.86 -8.00 10.63
CA VAL A 482 16.40 -9.00 11.58
C VAL A 482 17.93 -9.01 11.55
N GLY A 483 18.60 -8.95 12.70
CA GLY A 483 20.06 -8.75 12.77
C GLY A 483 20.88 -9.87 12.12
N GLU A 484 20.31 -11.06 12.07
CA GLU A 484 20.91 -12.26 11.50
C GLU A 484 21.08 -12.16 9.97
N LEU A 485 20.29 -11.33 9.29
CA LEU A 485 20.43 -11.02 7.87
C LEU A 485 21.15 -9.68 7.65
N ASN A 486 22.19 -9.40 8.45
CA ASN A 486 22.99 -8.19 8.31
C ASN A 486 23.77 -8.15 6.99
N LEU A 487 24.26 -6.95 6.65
CA LEU A 487 24.90 -6.68 5.36
C LEU A 487 26.31 -7.25 5.21
N GLU A 488 26.99 -7.58 6.31
CA GLU A 488 28.35 -8.14 6.27
C GLU A 488 28.37 -9.67 6.17
N ARG A 489 27.20 -10.31 6.30
CA ARG A 489 27.05 -11.74 6.14
C ARG A 489 27.26 -12.15 4.68
N ILE A 490 27.93 -13.28 4.50
CA ILE A 490 28.25 -13.87 3.21
C ILE A 490 27.12 -14.82 2.79
N ASN A 491 26.65 -14.68 1.55
CA ASN A 491 25.64 -15.55 0.96
C ASN A 491 26.25 -16.87 0.42
N SER A 492 25.43 -17.74 -0.15
CA SER A 492 25.87 -19.03 -0.71
C SER A 492 26.83 -18.90 -1.90
N GLN A 493 26.97 -17.70 -2.49
CA GLN A 493 27.88 -17.40 -3.59
C GLN A 493 29.23 -16.83 -3.11
N GLY A 494 29.48 -16.77 -1.80
CA GLY A 494 30.71 -16.17 -1.27
C GLY A 494 30.71 -14.64 -1.29
N VAL A 495 29.55 -14.01 -1.50
CA VAL A 495 29.41 -12.55 -1.63
C VAL A 495 28.66 -11.98 -0.43
N LYS A 496 29.11 -10.82 0.08
CA LYS A 496 28.40 -10.11 1.15
C LYS A 496 27.05 -9.60 0.67
N HIS A 497 26.03 -9.66 1.53
CA HIS A 497 24.73 -9.04 1.23
C HIS A 497 24.85 -7.56 0.84
N ARG A 498 25.78 -6.81 1.48
CA ARG A 498 26.08 -5.41 1.12
C ARG A 498 26.45 -5.24 -0.34
N ALA A 499 27.24 -6.15 -0.90
CA ALA A 499 27.74 -6.02 -2.27
C ALA A 499 26.61 -6.22 -3.30
N VAL A 500 25.71 -7.17 -3.06
CA VAL A 500 24.50 -7.37 -3.87
C VAL A 500 23.64 -6.11 -3.86
N MET A 501 23.34 -5.58 -2.67
CA MET A 501 22.54 -4.36 -2.55
C MET A 501 23.25 -3.13 -3.11
N SER A 502 24.57 -3.02 -2.96
CA SER A 502 25.35 -1.91 -3.54
C SER A 502 25.26 -1.87 -5.06
N ASN A 503 25.21 -3.04 -5.72
CA ASN A 503 24.96 -3.08 -7.16
C ASN A 503 23.56 -2.57 -7.53
N LEU A 504 22.53 -2.96 -6.78
CA LEU A 504 21.17 -2.44 -6.98
C LEU A 504 21.13 -0.92 -6.88
N PHE A 505 21.67 -0.36 -5.79
CA PHE A 505 21.63 1.09 -5.59
C PHE A 505 22.50 1.87 -6.58
N ARG A 506 23.59 1.30 -7.10
CA ARG A 506 24.38 1.94 -8.17
C ARG A 506 23.60 2.09 -9.47
N GLU A 507 22.78 1.10 -9.83
CA GLU A 507 21.94 1.19 -11.01
C GLU A 507 20.78 2.18 -10.81
N ILE A 508 20.25 2.28 -9.59
CA ILE A 508 19.30 3.32 -9.21
C ILE A 508 19.95 4.70 -9.32
N GLU A 509 21.14 4.90 -8.73
CA GLU A 509 21.92 6.14 -8.83
C GLU A 509 22.16 6.51 -10.30
N ARG A 510 22.52 5.54 -11.15
CA ARG A 510 22.72 5.75 -12.58
C ARG A 510 21.46 6.27 -13.25
N CYS A 511 20.31 5.66 -13.00
CA CYS A 511 19.04 6.09 -13.59
C CYS A 511 18.64 7.50 -13.12
N LEU A 512 18.78 7.80 -11.83
CA LEU A 512 18.52 9.13 -11.26
C LEU A 512 19.41 10.20 -11.93
N ARG A 513 20.71 9.93 -12.06
CA ARG A 513 21.67 10.87 -12.67
C ARG A 513 21.41 11.11 -14.16
N LEU A 514 20.92 10.10 -14.87
CA LEU A 514 20.55 10.22 -16.28
C LEU A 514 19.16 10.84 -16.49
N GLY A 515 18.39 11.07 -15.42
CA GLY A 515 17.00 11.50 -15.52
C GLY A 515 16.09 10.46 -16.20
N VAL A 516 16.47 9.18 -16.16
CA VAL A 516 15.72 8.09 -16.78
C VAL A 516 14.76 7.50 -15.77
N ALA A 517 13.46 7.43 -16.11
CA ALA A 517 12.48 6.77 -15.26
C ALA A 517 12.74 5.25 -15.21
N PHE A 518 12.75 4.68 -14.01
CA PHE A 518 13.09 3.27 -13.78
C PHE A 518 12.11 2.60 -12.80
N ASP A 519 11.87 1.31 -12.99
CA ASP A 519 11.12 0.45 -12.07
C ASP A 519 12.07 -0.54 -11.41
N VAL A 520 11.76 -0.95 -10.17
CA VAL A 520 12.54 -1.95 -9.42
C VAL A 520 11.66 -3.14 -9.05
N LEU A 521 12.15 -4.35 -9.28
CA LEU A 521 11.37 -5.58 -9.12
C LEU A 521 12.23 -6.69 -8.51
N TRP A 522 11.68 -7.49 -7.60
CA TRP A 522 12.27 -8.79 -7.31
C TRP A 522 12.27 -9.68 -8.55
N ASP A 523 13.29 -10.51 -8.73
CA ASP A 523 13.33 -11.53 -9.76
C ASP A 523 12.40 -12.69 -9.39
N VAL A 524 11.12 -12.52 -9.71
CA VAL A 524 10.06 -13.52 -9.51
C VAL A 524 9.61 -14.09 -10.85
N PRO A 525 9.18 -15.37 -10.91
CA PRO A 525 8.75 -15.98 -12.16
C PRO A 525 7.60 -15.23 -12.82
N GLY A 526 7.63 -15.13 -14.15
CA GLY A 526 6.50 -14.61 -14.94
C GLY A 526 6.38 -13.10 -15.04
N LEU A 527 7.38 -12.32 -14.59
CA LEU A 527 7.36 -10.86 -14.74
C LEU A 527 7.32 -10.44 -16.23
N PRO A 528 6.33 -9.63 -16.65
CA PRO A 528 6.33 -9.06 -17.98
C PRO A 528 7.33 -7.90 -18.07
N LEU A 529 8.50 -8.19 -18.60
CA LEU A 529 9.57 -7.21 -18.84
C LEU A 529 9.55 -6.65 -20.28
N ALA A 530 8.59 -7.08 -21.09
CA ALA A 530 8.38 -6.52 -22.43
C ALA A 530 7.96 -5.04 -22.33
N GLY A 531 8.55 -4.20 -23.19
CA GLY A 531 8.26 -2.77 -23.26
C GLY A 531 9.12 -1.87 -22.37
N TYR A 532 10.08 -2.41 -21.61
CA TYR A 532 11.20 -1.61 -21.12
C TYR A 532 12.25 -1.52 -22.22
N ARG A 533 12.91 -0.35 -22.35
CA ARG A 533 14.04 -0.17 -23.27
C ARG A 533 15.28 -0.90 -22.76
N GLU A 534 15.46 -0.94 -21.44
CA GLU A 534 16.59 -1.59 -20.79
C GLU A 534 16.09 -2.47 -19.61
N VAL A 535 16.65 -3.67 -19.49
CA VAL A 535 16.43 -4.57 -18.36
C VAL A 535 17.78 -4.90 -17.73
N ILE A 536 17.96 -4.50 -16.49
CA ILE A 536 19.18 -4.72 -15.72
C ILE A 536 18.91 -5.81 -14.70
N ARG A 537 19.82 -6.79 -14.61
CA ARG A 537 19.71 -7.90 -13.66
C ARG A 537 20.86 -7.86 -12.68
N VAL A 538 20.55 -7.60 -11.42
CA VAL A 538 21.46 -7.75 -10.28
C VAL A 538 21.38 -9.20 -9.81
N THR A 539 22.52 -9.87 -9.68
CA THR A 539 22.60 -11.26 -9.24
C THR A 539 23.31 -11.38 -7.89
N GLU A 540 23.09 -12.48 -7.18
CA GLU A 540 23.73 -12.75 -5.89
C GLU A 540 25.24 -12.95 -5.98
N SER A 541 25.73 -13.41 -7.13
CA SER A 541 27.16 -13.64 -7.37
C SER A 541 27.93 -12.36 -7.69
N VAL A 542 27.26 -11.27 -8.05
CA VAL A 542 27.90 -9.99 -8.41
C VAL A 542 28.97 -10.15 -9.52
N ALA A 543 28.87 -11.21 -10.34
CA ALA A 543 29.86 -11.53 -11.37
C ALA A 543 30.10 -10.39 -12.36
N LYS A 544 29.06 -9.57 -12.61
CA LYS A 544 29.15 -8.31 -13.34
C LYS A 544 28.77 -7.16 -12.39
N PRO A 545 29.75 -6.39 -11.87
CA PRO A 545 29.44 -5.25 -11.02
C PRO A 545 28.67 -4.18 -11.79
N ALA A 546 27.80 -3.47 -11.08
CA ALA A 546 27.07 -2.32 -11.63
C ALA A 546 28.04 -1.23 -12.09
N VAL A 547 27.69 -0.53 -13.17
CA VAL A 547 28.52 0.58 -13.67
C VAL A 547 28.41 1.74 -12.69
N VAL A 548 29.55 2.22 -12.19
CA VAL A 548 29.57 3.43 -11.34
C VAL A 548 29.26 4.63 -12.24
N PRO A 549 28.16 5.37 -12.01
CA PRO A 549 27.84 6.52 -12.84
C PRO A 549 28.83 7.67 -12.60
N ALA A 550 28.88 8.60 -13.55
CA ALA A 550 29.64 9.84 -13.37
C ALA A 550 29.13 10.61 -12.14
N ARG A 551 30.05 10.92 -11.23
CA ARG A 551 29.77 11.58 -9.95
C ARG A 551 30.35 13.00 -9.91
N PRO A 552 29.78 13.93 -9.13
CA PRO A 552 30.37 15.24 -8.93
C PRO A 552 31.77 15.09 -8.35
N GLY A 553 32.69 15.98 -8.74
CA GLY A 553 34.03 16.02 -8.19
C GLY A 553 34.05 16.42 -6.70
N GLY A 554 35.25 16.46 -6.13
CA GLY A 554 35.52 16.85 -4.75
C GLY A 554 35.83 15.67 -3.83
N ALA A 555 36.47 15.98 -2.71
CA ALA A 555 36.87 14.99 -1.73
C ALA A 555 35.68 14.62 -0.82
N PRO A 556 35.56 13.34 -0.40
CA PRO A 556 34.64 12.97 0.66
C PRO A 556 35.08 13.60 2.00
N PRO A 557 34.17 13.71 2.99
CA PRO A 557 34.53 14.16 4.33
C PRO A 557 35.59 13.24 4.96
N ALA A 558 36.51 13.80 5.76
CA ALA A 558 37.49 12.99 6.48
C ALA A 558 36.87 12.45 7.77
N LEU A 559 37.12 11.16 8.06
CA LEU A 559 36.65 10.48 9.28
C LEU A 559 37.83 9.78 9.95
N THR A 560 37.99 9.97 11.25
CA THR A 560 38.94 9.20 12.07
C THR A 560 38.24 8.71 13.32
N VAL A 561 38.39 7.42 13.64
CA VAL A 561 37.78 6.80 14.81
C VAL A 561 38.85 6.29 15.78
N THR A 562 38.70 6.59 17.06
CA THR A 562 39.44 5.98 18.15
C THR A 562 38.48 5.33 19.13
N THR A 563 38.93 4.28 19.80
CA THR A 563 38.10 3.51 20.75
C THR A 563 38.90 3.22 22.00
N THR A 564 38.30 3.44 23.15
CA THR A 564 38.82 3.00 24.45
C THR A 564 37.84 2.02 25.08
N THR A 565 38.34 1.12 25.93
CA THR A 565 37.52 0.15 26.64
C THR A 565 37.75 0.24 28.13
N ARG A 566 36.69 0.04 28.91
CA ARG A 566 36.75 -0.10 30.36
C ARG A 566 35.87 -1.26 30.83
N ARG A 567 36.12 -1.76 32.03
CA ARG A 567 35.29 -2.78 32.67
C ARG A 567 34.38 -2.12 33.70
N GLU A 568 33.09 -2.39 33.61
CA GLU A 568 32.07 -1.83 34.50
C GLU A 568 30.99 -2.89 34.72
N GLY A 569 30.73 -3.26 35.98
CA GLY A 569 29.72 -4.28 36.31
C GLY A 569 29.91 -5.62 35.58
N GLY A 570 31.15 -6.04 35.34
CA GLY A 570 31.47 -7.27 34.59
C GLY A 570 31.28 -7.18 33.07
N ARG A 571 30.86 -6.04 32.54
CA ARG A 571 30.71 -5.77 31.10
C ARG A 571 31.88 -4.95 30.57
N THR A 572 32.20 -5.15 29.30
CA THR A 572 33.16 -4.30 28.59
C THR A 572 32.40 -3.13 27.98
N ILE A 573 32.66 -1.92 28.47
CA ILE A 573 32.11 -0.68 27.94
C ILE A 573 33.10 -0.10 26.94
N VAL A 574 32.61 0.26 25.77
CA VAL A 574 33.39 0.86 24.69
C VAL A 574 33.00 2.32 24.60
N THR A 575 33.98 3.22 24.65
CA THR A 575 33.81 4.62 24.27
C THR A 575 34.44 4.81 22.90
N ALA A 576 33.64 5.15 21.89
CA ALA A 576 34.11 5.44 20.54
C ALA A 576 34.03 6.94 20.27
N LYS A 577 35.14 7.50 19.79
CA LYS A 577 35.26 8.91 19.40
C LYS A 577 35.54 8.98 17.90
N ALA A 578 34.65 9.61 17.15
CA ALA A 578 34.87 10.01 15.78
C ALA A 578 35.24 11.49 15.70
N VAL A 579 36.20 11.82 14.85
CA VAL A 579 36.49 13.19 14.40
C VAL A 579 36.14 13.28 12.93
N VAL A 580 35.22 14.18 12.60
CA VAL A 580 34.68 14.40 11.26
C VAL A 580 35.14 15.76 10.78
N ARG A 581 35.79 15.83 9.61
CA ARG A 581 36.15 17.11 8.99
C ARG A 581 35.46 17.23 7.64
N GLU A 582 34.74 18.33 7.48
CA GLU A 582 34.19 18.72 6.18
C GLU A 582 35.34 19.03 5.22
N THR A 583 35.14 18.68 3.95
CA THR A 583 36.15 18.88 2.90
C THR A 583 35.53 19.68 1.77
N SER A 584 34.85 19.02 0.83
CA SER A 584 34.28 19.67 -0.34
C SER A 584 32.80 20.06 -0.18
N ALA A 585 32.10 19.61 0.86
CA ALA A 585 30.74 20.04 1.20
C ALA A 585 30.43 19.80 2.69
N PRO A 586 29.38 20.44 3.23
CA PRO A 586 28.95 20.23 4.61
C PRO A 586 28.54 18.79 4.89
N VAL A 587 28.88 18.29 6.08
CA VAL A 587 28.45 16.97 6.56
C VAL A 587 27.06 17.08 7.15
N TYR A 588 26.13 16.26 6.66
CA TYR A 588 24.79 16.21 7.22
C TYR A 588 24.20 14.81 7.19
N TYR A 589 23.77 14.35 8.35
CA TYR A 589 23.01 13.13 8.53
C TYR A 589 22.15 13.27 9.80
N THR A 590 20.88 12.86 9.77
CA THR A 590 20.02 12.87 10.96
C THR A 590 19.37 11.50 11.19
N PHE A 591 19.13 11.18 12.46
CA PHE A 591 18.30 10.02 12.85
C PHE A 591 16.78 10.30 12.76
N GLY A 592 16.41 11.53 12.39
CA GLY A 592 15.05 12.06 12.46
C GLY A 592 14.88 12.99 13.66
N ALA A 593 13.68 13.54 13.83
CA ALA A 593 13.34 14.44 14.93
C ALA A 593 13.56 13.78 16.30
N ASP A 594 14.18 14.43 17.28
CA ASP A 594 14.30 13.89 18.64
C ASP A 594 12.96 13.88 19.40
N THR A 595 12.96 13.55 20.69
CA THR A 595 11.75 13.52 21.54
C THR A 595 11.08 14.88 21.70
N THR A 596 11.74 15.97 21.28
CA THR A 596 11.20 17.34 21.27
C THR A 596 10.79 17.81 19.88
N GLY A 597 10.91 16.95 18.86
CA GLY A 597 10.60 17.29 17.47
C GLY A 597 11.74 17.97 16.71
N VAL A 598 12.97 17.99 17.26
CA VAL A 598 14.11 18.70 16.68
C VAL A 598 15.00 17.75 15.89
N TYR A 599 15.27 18.08 14.62
CA TYR A 599 16.17 17.31 13.77
C TYR A 599 17.62 17.72 14.04
N ARG A 600 18.40 16.81 14.64
CA ARG A 600 19.82 17.04 14.94
C ARG A 600 20.72 16.40 13.89
N ASN A 601 21.83 17.07 13.57
CA ASN A 601 22.89 16.50 12.74
C ASN A 601 23.71 15.52 13.59
N ALA A 602 23.53 14.23 13.34
CA ALA A 602 24.24 13.14 13.98
C ALA A 602 25.69 13.01 13.53
N LYS A 603 26.03 13.52 12.33
CA LYS A 603 27.33 13.45 11.63
C LYS A 603 27.88 12.05 11.34
N VAL A 604 27.64 11.04 12.18
CA VAL A 604 28.19 9.69 12.06
C VAL A 604 27.11 8.63 12.26
N ALA A 605 27.03 7.68 11.33
CA ALA A 605 26.28 6.44 11.49
C ALA A 605 27.19 5.35 12.05
N TRP A 606 26.68 4.60 13.02
CA TRP A 606 27.42 3.57 13.74
C TRP A 606 26.72 2.21 13.58
N GLU A 607 27.50 1.15 13.37
CA GLU A 607 27.01 -0.23 13.32
C GLU A 607 28.03 -1.16 14.01
N LEU A 608 27.56 -2.18 14.74
CA LEU A 608 28.41 -3.12 15.44
C LEU A 608 28.09 -4.55 15.00
N TYR A 609 29.12 -5.27 14.59
CA TYR A 609 29.05 -6.64 14.08
C TYR A 609 29.85 -7.59 14.98
N GLY A 610 29.36 -8.80 15.17
CA GLY A 610 30.04 -9.84 15.95
C GLY A 610 29.45 -10.08 17.34
N PRO A 611 29.98 -11.10 18.06
CA PRO A 611 31.17 -11.86 17.71
C PRO A 611 30.95 -12.99 16.68
N GLY A 612 29.72 -13.44 16.47
CA GLY A 612 29.34 -14.34 15.38
C GLY A 612 28.97 -13.56 14.10
N ASP A 613 29.00 -14.23 12.95
CA ASP A 613 28.67 -13.61 11.66
C ASP A 613 27.19 -13.18 11.58
N GLU A 614 26.32 -13.86 12.33
CA GLU A 614 24.91 -13.56 12.46
C GLU A 614 24.64 -12.39 13.44
N ASP A 615 25.63 -11.95 14.20
CA ASP A 615 25.42 -10.92 15.21
C ASP A 615 25.55 -9.51 14.63
N HIS A 616 24.51 -8.73 14.83
CA HIS A 616 24.47 -7.32 14.49
C HIS A 616 23.68 -6.55 15.55
N VAL A 617 24.28 -5.49 16.09
CA VAL A 617 23.63 -4.61 17.07
C VAL A 617 23.15 -3.36 16.37
N PHE A 618 21.83 -3.14 16.42
CA PHE A 618 21.23 -1.90 15.99
C PHE A 618 21.41 -0.84 17.05
N PHE A 619 22.22 0.17 16.74
CA PHE A 619 22.27 1.36 17.58
C PHE A 619 21.02 2.20 17.35
N ILE A 620 20.15 2.17 18.36
CA ILE A 620 18.97 3.02 18.46
C ILE A 620 19.43 4.36 19.05
N PRO A 621 19.33 5.48 18.31
CA PRO A 621 19.85 6.78 18.72
C PRO A 621 19.32 7.24 20.09
N GLU A 622 18.03 7.00 20.37
CA GLU A 622 17.39 7.33 21.64
C GLU A 622 17.98 6.57 22.83
N ARG A 623 18.68 5.45 22.59
CA ARG A 623 19.37 4.67 23.62
C ARG A 623 20.88 4.92 23.66
N LEU A 624 21.45 5.31 22.52
CA LEU A 624 22.90 5.52 22.39
C LEU A 624 23.30 6.95 22.80
N GLU A 625 22.38 7.91 22.68
CA GLU A 625 22.57 9.33 23.01
C GLU A 625 23.92 9.90 22.52
N PRO A 626 24.18 9.85 21.19
CA PRO A 626 25.44 10.32 20.62
C PRO A 626 25.66 11.80 20.96
N LYS A 627 26.83 12.12 21.52
CA LYS A 627 27.21 13.49 21.86
C LYS A 627 28.00 14.10 20.71
N VAL A 628 27.48 15.18 20.14
CA VAL A 628 28.11 15.93 19.05
C VAL A 628 28.63 17.25 19.62
N ASP A 629 29.94 17.47 19.51
CA ASP A 629 30.61 18.71 19.92
C ASP A 629 31.55 19.17 18.79
N GLY A 630 31.13 20.21 18.07
CA GLY A 630 31.80 20.64 16.83
C GLY A 630 31.99 19.47 15.87
N ASP A 631 33.25 19.12 15.61
CA ASP A 631 33.68 18.05 14.70
C ASP A 631 33.86 16.69 15.38
N THR A 632 33.59 16.60 16.68
CA THR A 632 33.70 15.36 17.45
C THR A 632 32.33 14.74 17.68
N VAL A 633 32.23 13.42 17.43
CA VAL A 633 31.07 12.60 17.82
C VAL A 633 31.51 11.51 18.77
N LEU A 634 30.88 11.43 19.93
CA LEU A 634 31.17 10.44 20.97
C LEU A 634 29.96 9.54 21.19
N ILE A 635 30.20 8.23 21.23
CA ILE A 635 29.21 7.23 21.65
C ILE A 635 29.80 6.32 22.71
N GLU A 636 28.94 5.80 23.58
CA GLU A 636 29.30 4.82 24.58
C GLU A 636 28.30 3.67 24.57
N PHE A 637 28.80 2.43 24.58
CA PHE A 637 27.94 1.25 24.56
C PHE A 637 28.61 0.04 25.21
N PRO A 638 27.83 -0.87 25.83
CA PRO A 638 28.33 -2.14 26.32
C PRO A 638 28.48 -3.16 25.18
N LEU A 639 29.51 -4.00 25.25
CA LEU A 639 29.58 -5.22 24.44
C LEU A 639 28.72 -6.32 25.09
N PRO A 640 27.80 -6.95 24.33
CA PRO A 640 26.79 -7.84 24.93
C PRO A 640 27.36 -9.15 25.46
N ARG A 641 28.48 -9.63 24.91
CA ARG A 641 29.16 -10.87 25.31
C ARG A 641 30.67 -10.86 24.98
N PRO A 642 31.48 -11.78 25.54
CA PRO A 642 32.87 -11.93 25.13
C PRO A 642 33.03 -12.25 23.64
N GLY A 643 34.16 -11.84 23.06
CA GLY A 643 34.51 -12.15 21.67
C GLY A 643 35.03 -10.96 20.87
N ARG A 644 35.24 -11.20 19.56
CA ARG A 644 35.79 -10.22 18.62
C ARG A 644 34.67 -9.53 17.84
N TYR A 645 34.59 -8.21 17.96
CA TYR A 645 33.62 -7.38 17.26
C TYR A 645 34.29 -6.49 16.22
N ARG A 646 33.48 -5.98 15.30
CA ARG A 646 33.86 -4.93 14.34
C ARG A 646 32.89 -3.77 14.46
N LEU A 647 33.40 -2.61 14.87
CA LEU A 647 32.68 -1.35 14.86
C LEU A 647 32.89 -0.68 13.50
N ARG A 648 31.79 -0.35 12.85
CA ARG A 648 31.74 0.45 11.63
C ARG A 648 31.27 1.86 12.00
N ALA A 649 31.99 2.86 11.51
CA ALA A 649 31.57 4.25 11.56
C ALA A 649 31.54 4.80 10.13
N ALA A 650 30.50 5.53 9.76
CA ALA A 650 30.40 6.16 8.46
C ALA A 650 29.93 7.61 8.60
N THR A 651 30.40 8.48 7.71
CA THR A 651 29.94 9.86 7.60
C THR A 651 29.74 10.21 6.13
N VAL A 652 28.91 11.21 5.85
CA VAL A 652 28.52 11.60 4.49
C VAL A 652 28.27 13.10 4.42
N ASP A 653 28.64 13.68 3.29
CA ASP A 653 28.34 15.07 2.99
C ASP A 653 27.05 15.26 2.18
N THR A 654 26.63 16.51 2.05
CA THR A 654 25.45 16.93 1.28
C THR A 654 25.52 16.55 -0.21
N ALA A 655 26.70 16.26 -0.78
CA ALA A 655 26.82 15.73 -2.13
C ALA A 655 26.68 14.19 -2.21
N GLY A 656 26.43 13.53 -1.08
CA GLY A 656 26.35 12.08 -0.94
C GLY A 656 27.70 11.38 -0.85
N ARG A 657 28.83 12.11 -0.76
CA ARG A 657 30.15 11.50 -0.68
C ARG A 657 30.38 10.98 0.74
N SER A 658 30.66 9.68 0.87
CA SER A 658 30.80 9.03 2.17
C SER A 658 32.21 8.53 2.47
N THR A 659 32.59 8.53 3.74
CA THR A 659 33.79 7.87 4.26
C THR A 659 33.41 6.87 5.35
N VAL A 660 34.07 5.71 5.36
CA VAL A 660 33.80 4.59 6.29
C VAL A 660 35.08 4.17 6.98
N GLU A 661 35.05 4.07 8.31
CA GLU A 661 36.13 3.57 9.15
C GLU A 661 35.70 2.31 9.89
N TRP A 662 36.64 1.37 10.06
CA TRP A 662 36.43 0.14 10.81
C TRP A 662 37.39 0.05 11.98
N ARG A 663 36.90 -0.44 13.12
CA ARG A 663 37.71 -0.76 14.30
C ARG A 663 37.38 -2.16 14.81
N THR A 664 38.43 -2.94 15.08
CA THR A 664 38.28 -4.22 15.77
C THR A 664 38.21 -3.96 17.27
N LEU A 665 37.24 -4.56 17.93
CA LEU A 665 37.07 -4.51 19.37
C LEU A 665 37.15 -5.93 19.91
N THR A 666 37.72 -6.10 21.10
CA THR A 666 37.80 -7.39 21.77
C THR A 666 37.22 -7.25 23.17
N ALA A 667 36.18 -8.04 23.48
CA ALA A 667 35.67 -8.21 24.83
C ALA A 667 36.30 -9.46 25.44
N PRO A 668 37.06 -9.33 26.55
CA PRO A 668 37.54 -10.48 27.31
C PRO A 668 36.39 -11.23 27.99
#